data_AF-A0A154PM76-F1
#
_entry.id   AF-A0A154PM76-F1
#
_cell.length_a   1.000
_cell.length_b   1.000
_cell.length_c   1.000
_cell.angle_alpha   90.00
_cell.angle_beta   90.00
_cell.angle_gamma   90.00
#
_symmetry.space_group_name_H-M   'P 1'
#
loop_
_entity.id
_entity.type
_entity.pdbx_description
1 polymer ?
#
loop_
_entity_poly.entity_id
_entity_poly.type
_entity_poly.pdbx_seq_one_letter_code
_entity_poly.pdbx_strand_id
1 'polypeptide(L)'
;MDKEARKERVDSEQEEVLGGKIECTPNSEKKKRGRPSLEKSSRNRKMTEIWQMDTRGGGEVSDQEEEEEEQIVKKKDLKIGSQTDRNMGGAKEMGGIEEKNYQKGLRGTTSQQKERRGKEEQVATATEHEPRNYYIAAVVEFSPKVEQCGPLTLQKNREMYIEYIEKAKKQDSDIIVFPEDGLTSVRMPEKSEMMSWATVVPSADEKYVPCEYHRPGVSETLKQLSCAARNNSIYLVVNIAEMESCDLGQTNRDQQCFSVNGTRYHNTNVVFDRTGRIIARYRKVNLYMEKQFDTVEPPEVVTFNTDFNVTFGTFTCFDILFYVPALNLTRTNGITNIVYTTAWFSEAPFLTAVQTQFGWSYAEDVNLLAAGYHNAMQGNTGSGIYLGRDGIAEATFSNQTGHRLLVSRVPKTRTSRENKTENAKQYASTDIFYATKHRADTIDGIRILRDNLEPFESVPLNGTSMNETICIGTFCCDFDVRTTHLESSSNYRAVVYNGIRLYGTEVKAAIRVCALTQCSNHSTISCGVVQPSNVTFLRLTITAKLADSPVILAMPTVLNSSLLPFEQWTYNEHIAENLMHLTLALNQSTNDLATFGIYVREFARDHNGNVKTVPSFVIVLSCLSILMFSLCLFNNLDS
;
A
#
# COMPACT_ATOMS: atom_id res chain seq x y z
N MET A 1 41.97 48.74 -18.64
CA MET A 1 40.75 48.34 -19.35
C MET A 1 40.91 46.88 -19.75
N ASP A 2 40.22 45.99 -19.04
CA ASP A 2 39.92 44.57 -19.34
C ASP A 2 39.93 43.68 -18.09
N LYS A 3 39.19 44.11 -17.05
CA LYS A 3 38.73 43.22 -15.98
C LYS A 3 37.23 43.35 -15.65
N GLU A 4 36.49 44.21 -16.34
CA GLU A 4 35.04 44.37 -16.15
C GLU A 4 34.19 43.69 -17.24
N ALA A 5 34.73 43.40 -18.42
CA ALA A 5 33.95 42.80 -19.53
C ALA A 5 33.72 41.28 -19.43
N ARG A 6 34.18 40.62 -18.36
CA ARG A 6 34.00 39.16 -18.15
C ARG A 6 33.01 38.82 -17.03
N LYS A 7 32.43 39.84 -16.39
CA LYS A 7 31.45 39.66 -15.30
C LYS A 7 30.00 39.78 -15.78
N GLU A 8 29.74 40.39 -16.94
CA GLU A 8 28.38 40.54 -17.50
C GLU A 8 27.97 39.47 -18.52
N ARG A 9 28.81 38.44 -18.77
CA ARG A 9 28.47 37.32 -19.69
C ARG A 9 28.22 35.98 -18.96
N VAL A 10 28.17 36.00 -17.62
CA VAL A 10 27.82 34.83 -16.80
C VAL A 10 26.44 34.98 -16.16
N ASP A 11 25.88 36.21 -16.13
CA ASP A 11 24.58 36.50 -15.52
C ASP A 11 23.42 36.54 -16.54
N SER A 12 23.64 36.21 -17.83
CA SER A 12 22.60 36.20 -18.87
C SER A 12 22.24 34.82 -19.42
N GLU A 13 22.76 33.74 -18.85
CA GLU A 13 22.35 32.34 -19.17
C GLU A 13 21.60 31.66 -18.01
N GLN A 14 21.09 32.44 -17.04
CA GLN A 14 20.32 31.93 -15.89
C GLN A 14 18.87 32.47 -15.76
N GLU A 15 18.33 33.11 -16.79
CA GLU A 15 16.91 33.46 -16.85
C GLU A 15 16.25 32.91 -18.12
N GLU A 16 16.18 31.58 -18.26
CA GLU A 16 15.22 30.95 -19.17
C GLU A 16 14.95 29.47 -18.79
N VAL A 17 14.40 29.21 -17.60
CA VAL A 17 13.83 27.88 -17.30
C VAL A 17 12.49 28.01 -16.58
N LEU A 18 11.51 28.53 -17.31
CA LEU A 18 10.09 28.25 -17.09
C LEU A 18 9.52 27.77 -18.42
N GLY A 19 9.76 26.50 -18.75
CA GLY A 19 9.27 25.89 -19.99
C GLY A 19 10.19 24.88 -20.70
N GLY A 20 11.27 24.40 -20.06
CA GLY A 20 12.14 23.39 -20.65
C GLY A 20 11.39 22.07 -20.91
N LYS A 21 11.32 21.67 -22.18
CA LYS A 21 10.77 20.36 -22.60
C LYS A 21 11.65 19.26 -22.01
N ILE A 22 11.09 18.30 -21.28
CA ILE A 22 11.84 17.15 -20.78
C ILE A 22 12.29 16.32 -21.99
N GLU A 23 13.57 16.36 -22.32
CA GLU A 23 14.15 15.53 -23.38
C GLU A 23 14.49 14.14 -22.83
N CYS A 24 13.73 13.13 -23.23
CA CYS A 24 14.15 11.73 -23.05
C CYS A 24 15.25 11.45 -24.09
N THR A 25 16.52 11.55 -23.69
CA THR A 25 17.61 11.08 -24.54
C THR A 25 17.64 9.55 -24.55
N PRO A 26 17.54 8.88 -25.71
CA PRO A 26 17.80 7.46 -25.80
C PRO A 26 19.28 7.22 -25.50
N ASN A 27 19.60 6.37 -24.51
CA ASN A 27 20.98 5.98 -24.27
C ASN A 27 21.49 5.16 -25.47
N SER A 28 22.19 5.86 -26.35
CA SER A 28 23.06 5.45 -27.45
C SER A 28 23.00 3.99 -27.92
N GLU A 29 22.48 3.81 -29.14
CA GLU A 29 22.92 2.75 -30.04
C GLU A 29 24.45 2.74 -30.12
N LYS A 30 25.09 1.65 -29.69
CA LYS A 30 26.50 1.40 -30.00
C LYS A 30 26.65 1.25 -31.52
N LYS A 31 27.08 2.34 -32.17
CA LYS A 31 27.55 2.36 -33.57
C LYS A 31 28.56 1.23 -33.80
N LYS A 32 28.14 0.19 -34.52
CA LYS A 32 29.04 -0.76 -35.18
C LYS A 32 29.87 0.01 -36.21
N ARG A 33 31.14 0.29 -35.90
CA ARG A 33 32.17 0.57 -36.92
C ARG A 33 32.79 -0.77 -37.33
N GLY A 34 32.82 -1.03 -38.64
CA GLY A 34 33.24 -2.29 -39.21
C GLY A 34 34.75 -2.45 -39.43
N ARG A 35 35.15 -3.73 -39.35
CA ARG A 35 36.23 -4.48 -40.05
C ARG A 35 37.71 -4.21 -39.68
N PRO A 36 38.64 -5.19 -39.89
CA PRO A 36 38.52 -6.45 -40.65
C PRO A 36 38.93 -7.75 -39.92
N SER A 37 38.68 -8.85 -40.63
CA SER A 37 38.98 -10.27 -40.38
C SER A 37 40.42 -10.61 -39.96
N LEU A 38 40.57 -11.57 -39.04
CA LEU A 38 41.67 -12.54 -39.00
C LEU A 38 41.29 -13.80 -38.18
N GLU A 39 41.89 -14.92 -38.55
CA GLU A 39 41.47 -16.31 -38.34
C GLU A 39 41.58 -16.88 -36.92
N LYS A 40 40.74 -17.92 -36.70
CA LYS A 40 40.94 -19.18 -35.95
C LYS A 40 41.62 -19.13 -34.56
N SER A 41 40.85 -19.53 -33.55
CA SER A 41 41.28 -20.56 -32.60
C SER A 41 40.10 -21.06 -31.75
N SER A 42 39.95 -22.37 -31.72
CA SER A 42 38.98 -23.17 -31.00
C SER A 42 39.33 -23.29 -29.51
N ARG A 43 38.33 -23.17 -28.62
CA ARG A 43 38.20 -24.01 -27.41
C ARG A 43 36.88 -23.79 -26.66
N ASN A 44 36.24 -24.91 -26.37
CA ASN A 44 35.02 -25.17 -25.61
C ASN A 44 34.90 -24.46 -24.25
N ARG A 45 33.65 -24.10 -23.90
CA ARG A 45 32.93 -24.51 -22.67
C ARG A 45 31.45 -24.13 -22.81
N LYS A 46 30.60 -25.11 -23.17
CA LYS A 46 29.62 -25.79 -22.28
C LYS A 46 28.76 -24.81 -21.45
N MET A 47 27.60 -24.45 -22.00
CA MET A 47 26.37 -24.18 -21.24
C MET A 47 25.59 -25.50 -21.19
N THR A 48 25.33 -25.98 -19.99
CA THR A 48 24.47 -27.13 -19.68
C THR A 48 23.07 -26.62 -19.38
N GLU A 49 22.13 -26.87 -20.29
CA GLU A 49 20.70 -27.01 -20.00
C GLU A 49 20.47 -28.45 -19.49
N ILE A 50 19.85 -28.59 -18.31
CA ILE A 50 19.29 -29.86 -17.82
C ILE A 50 17.97 -29.52 -17.11
N TRP A 51 16.84 -29.64 -17.83
CA TRP A 51 15.87 -30.76 -17.87
C TRP A 51 14.83 -30.75 -16.74
N GLN A 52 13.61 -30.31 -17.09
CA GLN A 52 12.38 -30.96 -16.61
C GLN A 52 12.26 -32.29 -17.35
N MET A 53 12.32 -33.40 -16.61
CA MET A 53 11.92 -34.72 -17.10
C MET A 53 10.47 -34.95 -16.69
N ASP A 54 9.61 -35.08 -17.70
CA ASP A 54 8.29 -35.68 -17.55
C ASP A 54 8.26 -36.94 -18.43
N THR A 55 8.05 -38.10 -17.81
CA THR A 55 8.01 -39.39 -18.50
C THR A 55 6.60 -39.69 -19.00
N ARG A 56 6.42 -39.49 -20.31
CA ARG A 56 5.84 -40.39 -21.32
C ARG A 56 4.72 -41.37 -20.89
N GLY A 57 3.60 -41.20 -21.58
CA GLY A 57 2.97 -42.22 -22.42
C GLY A 57 1.96 -41.49 -23.33
N GLY A 58 2.07 -41.43 -24.65
CA GLY A 58 2.60 -42.39 -25.60
C GLY A 58 1.45 -42.77 -26.52
N GLY A 59 1.33 -42.07 -27.66
CA GLY A 59 0.34 -42.32 -28.71
C GLY A 59 0.72 -41.52 -29.94
N GLU A 60 1.46 -42.17 -30.83
CA GLU A 60 2.02 -41.67 -32.09
C GLU A 60 0.93 -41.30 -33.12
N VAL A 61 1.21 -40.32 -34.00
CA VAL A 61 1.44 -40.50 -35.45
C VAL A 61 1.39 -39.15 -36.20
N SER A 62 2.57 -38.82 -36.77
CA SER A 62 2.93 -38.10 -38.01
C SER A 62 2.35 -36.73 -38.42
N ASP A 63 3.25 -35.73 -38.45
CA ASP A 63 3.77 -35.02 -39.64
C ASP A 63 2.79 -34.60 -40.76
N GLN A 64 2.49 -33.31 -40.89
CA GLN A 64 3.16 -32.38 -41.83
C GLN A 64 2.45 -31.02 -41.88
N GLU A 65 3.28 -29.99 -41.95
CA GLU A 65 3.01 -28.57 -42.17
C GLU A 65 2.28 -28.32 -43.50
N GLU A 66 1.46 -27.26 -43.58
CA GLU A 66 1.69 -26.06 -44.41
C GLU A 66 0.40 -25.24 -44.56
N GLU A 67 0.57 -23.93 -44.31
CA GLU A 67 0.07 -22.75 -45.05
C GLU A 67 -1.41 -22.57 -45.48
N GLU A 68 -1.72 -21.30 -45.77
CA GLU A 68 -2.93 -20.75 -46.41
C GLU A 68 -4.12 -20.46 -45.46
N GLU A 69 -4.79 -19.30 -45.49
CA GLU A 69 -4.72 -18.16 -46.40
C GLU A 69 -5.45 -16.95 -45.79
N GLU A 70 -4.98 -15.79 -46.24
CA GLU A 70 -5.54 -14.46 -46.07
C GLU A 70 -6.76 -14.26 -47.00
N GLN A 71 -7.58 -13.24 -46.73
CA GLN A 71 -8.63 -12.64 -47.59
C GLN A 71 -10.01 -13.33 -47.63
N ILE A 72 -11.06 -12.56 -47.30
CA ILE A 72 -12.24 -12.28 -48.16
C ILE A 72 -13.02 -11.12 -47.52
N VAL A 73 -12.91 -9.94 -48.13
CA VAL A 73 -13.90 -8.86 -47.98
C VAL A 73 -14.26 -8.39 -49.39
N LYS A 74 -15.52 -8.56 -49.78
CA LYS A 74 -16.20 -7.66 -50.74
C LYS A 74 -17.72 -7.85 -50.76
N LYS A 75 -18.37 -6.73 -50.45
CA LYS A 75 -19.57 -6.12 -51.06
C LYS A 75 -20.92 -6.85 -50.97
N LYS A 76 -21.89 -6.11 -50.44
CA LYS A 76 -23.15 -5.79 -51.15
C LYS A 76 -23.76 -4.48 -50.61
N ASP A 77 -23.86 -3.49 -51.49
CA ASP A 77 -24.75 -2.32 -51.39
C ASP A 77 -26.17 -2.70 -51.85
N LEU A 78 -27.21 -2.08 -51.26
CA LEU A 78 -28.24 -1.31 -51.99
C LEU A 78 -29.37 -0.76 -51.07
N LYS A 79 -29.42 0.58 -51.01
CA LYS A 79 -30.54 1.54 -51.11
C LYS A 79 -31.86 1.38 -50.30
N ILE A 80 -32.25 2.52 -49.71
CA ILE A 80 -33.49 3.35 -49.83
C ILE A 80 -33.58 4.15 -48.51
N GLY A 81 -33.89 5.44 -48.39
CA GLY A 81 -34.37 6.52 -49.25
C GLY A 81 -34.61 7.76 -48.35
N SER A 82 -34.55 8.94 -48.97
CA SER A 82 -34.63 10.29 -48.39
C SER A 82 -35.96 10.67 -47.74
N GLN A 83 -35.96 11.59 -46.77
CA GLN A 83 -36.84 12.77 -46.81
C GLN A 83 -36.39 13.93 -45.89
N THR A 84 -36.46 15.11 -46.48
CA THR A 84 -36.19 16.48 -46.01
C THR A 84 -37.39 17.09 -45.29
N ASP A 85 -37.19 18.00 -44.32
CA ASP A 85 -37.49 19.44 -44.45
C ASP A 85 -37.44 20.22 -43.11
N ARG A 86 -36.75 21.38 -43.16
CA ARG A 86 -37.08 22.72 -42.61
C ARG A 86 -37.66 22.86 -41.19
N ASN A 87 -37.01 23.69 -40.36
CA ASN A 87 -37.35 25.13 -40.32
C ASN A 87 -36.33 25.98 -39.52
N MET A 88 -36.11 27.19 -40.05
CA MET A 88 -35.33 28.29 -39.48
C MET A 88 -36.13 29.07 -38.43
N GLY A 89 -35.41 29.78 -37.56
CA GLY A 89 -35.63 31.24 -37.43
C GLY A 89 -35.88 31.78 -36.03
N GLY A 90 -35.06 32.78 -35.65
CA GLY A 90 -35.57 33.94 -34.91
C GLY A 90 -34.82 34.31 -33.62
N ALA A 91 -33.76 35.11 -33.75
CA ALA A 91 -33.28 36.00 -32.70
C ALA A 91 -33.73 37.43 -33.01
N LYS A 92 -34.14 38.21 -32.00
CA LYS A 92 -33.77 39.63 -31.75
C LYS A 92 -34.64 40.34 -30.69
N GLU A 93 -33.96 40.83 -29.64
CA GLU A 93 -33.85 42.24 -29.21
C GLU A 93 -35.08 43.17 -29.04
N MET A 94 -35.22 43.75 -27.83
CA MET A 94 -35.09 45.19 -27.48
C MET A 94 -36.09 45.72 -26.41
N GLY A 95 -35.53 46.38 -25.37
CA GLY A 95 -35.91 47.75 -24.99
C GLY A 95 -36.81 48.02 -23.77
N GLY A 96 -36.29 48.82 -22.80
CA GLY A 96 -36.98 50.06 -22.35
C GLY A 96 -37.63 50.15 -20.94
N ILE A 97 -36.85 50.65 -19.97
CA ILE A 97 -37.09 51.80 -19.03
C ILE A 97 -38.52 52.16 -18.58
N GLU A 98 -38.75 52.26 -17.24
CA GLU A 98 -39.34 53.47 -16.59
C GLU A 98 -39.19 53.49 -15.04
N GLU A 99 -38.76 54.65 -14.51
CA GLU A 99 -38.72 55.05 -13.10
C GLU A 99 -40.08 55.63 -12.64
N LYS A 100 -40.35 55.62 -11.32
CA LYS A 100 -40.89 56.80 -10.59
C LYS A 100 -40.80 56.66 -9.06
N ASN A 101 -40.12 57.64 -8.47
CA ASN A 101 -40.13 58.03 -7.06
C ASN A 101 -41.34 58.94 -6.75
N TYR A 102 -41.83 58.94 -5.50
CA TYR A 102 -42.27 60.18 -4.84
C TYR A 102 -42.17 60.11 -3.30
N GLN A 103 -41.72 61.23 -2.73
CA GLN A 103 -41.33 61.48 -1.33
C GLN A 103 -42.46 62.02 -0.44
N LYS A 104 -42.23 61.96 0.89
CA LYS A 104 -42.39 63.03 1.91
C LYS A 104 -41.84 62.48 3.25
N GLY A 105 -40.99 63.10 4.07
CA GLY A 105 -40.48 64.46 4.17
C GLY A 105 -40.89 65.10 5.51
N LEU A 106 -39.93 65.22 6.45
CA LEU A 106 -39.58 66.43 7.26
C LEU A 106 -39.43 66.31 8.80
N ARG A 107 -38.27 66.87 9.25
CA ARG A 107 -37.90 67.53 10.54
C ARG A 107 -37.70 66.62 11.77
N GLY A 108 -36.65 66.76 12.59
CA GLY A 108 -35.55 67.72 12.71
C GLY A 108 -35.09 67.79 14.18
N THR A 109 -33.83 68.21 14.39
CA THR A 109 -33.21 68.75 15.63
C THR A 109 -32.67 67.80 16.73
N THR A 110 -31.33 67.65 16.69
CA THR A 110 -30.31 67.93 17.75
C THR A 110 -30.46 67.50 19.21
N SER A 111 -29.30 67.05 19.71
CA SER A 111 -28.79 67.03 21.10
C SER A 111 -29.17 65.85 21.99
N GLN A 112 -28.26 64.87 22.07
CA GLN A 112 -27.71 64.36 23.33
C GLN A 112 -26.55 63.41 23.05
N GLN A 113 -25.35 63.99 23.00
CA GLN A 113 -24.08 63.31 23.12
C GLN A 113 -23.67 63.47 24.60
N LYS A 114 -23.19 62.38 25.21
CA LYS A 114 -22.75 62.19 26.62
C LYS A 114 -23.77 61.50 27.53
N GLU A 115 -23.74 60.16 27.49
CA GLU A 115 -23.62 59.29 28.68
C GLU A 115 -23.76 57.85 28.21
N ARG A 116 -22.65 57.25 27.78
CA ARG A 116 -22.45 55.79 27.65
C ARG A 116 -20.98 55.55 27.35
N ARG A 117 -20.16 55.83 28.37
CA ARG A 117 -18.78 55.35 28.46
C ARG A 117 -18.76 54.47 29.71
N GLY A 118 -18.49 53.19 29.52
CA GLY A 118 -18.34 52.22 30.60
C GLY A 118 -19.56 51.31 30.78
N LYS A 119 -19.58 50.22 30.01
CA LYS A 119 -19.76 48.84 30.52
C LYS A 119 -19.64 47.84 29.36
N GLU A 120 -18.51 47.13 29.40
CA GLU A 120 -18.34 45.70 29.04
C GLU A 120 -18.63 45.37 27.56
N GLU A 121 -17.70 45.51 26.63
CA GLU A 121 -16.57 44.58 26.42
C GLU A 121 -17.00 43.11 26.56
N GLN A 122 -17.88 42.67 25.66
CA GLN A 122 -18.05 41.25 25.36
C GLN A 122 -16.76 40.75 24.70
N VAL A 123 -15.93 40.13 25.53
CA VAL A 123 -14.90 39.19 25.12
C VAL A 123 -15.54 38.20 24.16
N ALA A 124 -15.12 38.24 22.90
CA ALA A 124 -15.32 37.14 21.98
C ALA A 124 -14.52 35.96 22.53
N THR A 125 -15.13 35.17 23.41
CA THR A 125 -14.61 33.86 23.79
C THR A 125 -14.56 33.04 22.52
N ALA A 126 -13.35 32.86 21.99
CA ALA A 126 -13.06 31.77 21.09
C ALA A 126 -13.65 30.52 21.74
N THR A 127 -14.67 29.94 21.12
CA THR A 127 -15.07 28.57 21.43
C THR A 127 -13.83 27.73 21.16
N GLU A 128 -13.11 27.34 22.21
CA GLU A 128 -12.14 26.27 22.16
C GLU A 128 -12.86 25.09 21.54
N HIS A 129 -12.57 24.84 20.27
CA HIS A 129 -13.14 23.73 19.55
C HIS A 129 -12.54 22.50 20.24
N GLU A 130 -13.37 21.72 20.97
CA GLU A 130 -12.89 20.51 21.61
C GLU A 130 -12.02 19.72 20.62
N PRO A 131 -10.81 19.32 21.01
CA PRO A 131 -9.91 18.63 20.10
C PRO A 131 -10.58 17.34 19.64
N ARG A 132 -10.80 17.22 18.33
CA ARG A 132 -11.43 16.04 17.72
C ARG A 132 -10.72 14.78 18.21
N ASN A 133 -11.49 13.78 18.65
CA ASN A 133 -10.98 12.46 19.03
C ASN A 133 -10.67 11.56 17.82
N TYR A 134 -10.83 12.09 16.61
CA TYR A 134 -10.52 11.45 15.33
C TYR A 134 -9.70 12.38 14.43
N TYR A 135 -9.06 11.80 13.42
CA TYR A 135 -8.50 12.50 12.26
C TYR A 135 -9.20 11.99 10.98
N ILE A 136 -9.18 12.76 9.91
CA ILE A 136 -9.72 12.34 8.61
C ILE A 136 -8.58 11.82 7.75
N ALA A 137 -8.64 10.55 7.37
CA ALA A 137 -7.63 9.88 6.57
C ALA A 137 -8.10 9.68 5.14
N ALA A 138 -7.20 9.91 4.19
CA ALA A 138 -7.36 9.56 2.80
C ALA A 138 -6.31 8.54 2.36
N VAL A 139 -6.72 7.52 1.61
CA VAL A 139 -5.81 6.61 0.89
C VAL A 139 -6.19 6.57 -0.58
N VAL A 140 -5.18 6.49 -1.45
CA VAL A 140 -5.38 6.45 -2.90
C VAL A 140 -4.97 5.10 -3.45
N GLU A 141 -5.91 4.38 -4.04
CA GLU A 141 -5.59 3.28 -4.96
C GLU A 141 -5.17 3.88 -6.30
N PHE A 142 -3.94 3.64 -6.76
CA PHE A 142 -3.37 4.40 -7.88
C PHE A 142 -2.83 3.52 -9.02
N SER A 143 -3.04 3.94 -10.26
CA SER A 143 -2.65 3.22 -11.48
C SER A 143 -1.60 4.02 -12.24
N PRO A 144 -0.30 3.82 -12.00
CA PRO A 144 0.72 4.65 -12.61
C PRO A 144 0.71 4.57 -14.13
N LYS A 145 0.96 5.72 -14.75
CA LYS A 145 1.26 5.83 -16.17
C LYS A 145 2.77 5.68 -16.33
N VAL A 146 3.17 4.75 -17.19
CA VAL A 146 4.57 4.55 -17.57
C VAL A 146 4.77 5.23 -18.91
N GLU A 147 5.66 6.21 -18.93
CA GLU A 147 6.03 6.97 -20.13
C GLU A 147 7.36 6.47 -20.70
N GLN A 148 7.85 7.14 -21.76
CA GLN A 148 9.08 6.76 -22.46
C GLN A 148 10.33 6.73 -21.55
N CYS A 149 10.38 7.57 -20.52
CA CYS A 149 11.52 7.64 -19.59
C CYS A 149 11.07 7.98 -18.16
N GLY A 150 11.97 7.79 -17.20
CA GLY A 150 11.72 8.04 -15.77
C GLY A 150 11.23 9.45 -15.46
N PRO A 151 11.88 10.52 -15.96
CA PRO A 151 11.45 11.89 -15.70
C PRO A 151 10.02 12.21 -16.16
N LEU A 152 9.62 11.75 -17.36
CA LEU A 152 8.25 11.91 -17.86
C LEU A 152 7.24 11.09 -17.05
N THR A 153 7.62 9.87 -16.67
CA THR A 153 6.79 8.99 -15.83
C THR A 153 6.51 9.66 -14.48
N LEU A 154 7.57 10.11 -13.80
CA LEU A 154 7.50 10.82 -12.53
C LEU A 154 6.68 12.12 -12.65
N GLN A 155 6.86 12.87 -13.75
CA GLN A 155 6.07 14.08 -14.01
C GLN A 155 4.58 13.75 -14.12
N LYS A 156 4.22 12.79 -14.97
CA LYS A 156 2.81 12.48 -15.25
C LYS A 156 2.08 11.95 -14.03
N ASN A 157 2.73 11.07 -13.27
CA ASN A 157 2.15 10.50 -12.06
C ASN A 157 2.00 11.54 -10.95
N ARG A 158 2.98 12.43 -10.80
CA ARG A 158 2.92 13.55 -9.87
C ARG A 158 1.76 14.50 -10.15
N GLU A 159 1.54 14.86 -11.41
CA GLU A 159 0.41 15.74 -11.78
C GLU A 159 -0.93 15.15 -11.30
N MET A 160 -1.12 13.84 -11.48
CA MET A 160 -2.32 13.15 -10.97
C MET A 160 -2.34 13.09 -9.44
N TYR A 161 -1.20 12.89 -8.77
CA TYR A 161 -1.14 12.93 -7.29
C TYR A 161 -1.63 14.28 -6.76
N ILE A 162 -1.20 15.39 -7.36
CA ILE A 162 -1.61 16.75 -6.96
C ILE A 162 -3.13 16.90 -7.04
N GLU A 163 -3.78 16.39 -8.09
CA GLU A 163 -5.24 16.40 -8.20
C GLU A 163 -5.93 15.64 -7.04
N TYR A 164 -5.37 14.49 -6.62
CA TYR A 164 -5.92 13.72 -5.50
C TYR A 164 -5.65 14.36 -4.14
N ILE A 165 -4.52 15.04 -3.97
CA ILE A 165 -4.22 15.84 -2.79
C ILE A 165 -5.27 16.96 -2.62
N GLU A 166 -5.58 17.67 -3.69
CA GLU A 166 -6.61 18.71 -3.70
C GLU A 166 -8.01 18.14 -3.41
N LYS A 167 -8.36 16.99 -4.00
CA LYS A 167 -9.64 16.30 -3.74
C LYS A 167 -9.76 15.85 -2.29
N ALA A 168 -8.71 15.29 -1.71
CA ALA A 168 -8.70 14.87 -0.31
C ALA A 168 -8.82 16.08 0.63
N LYS A 169 -8.14 17.19 0.30
CA LYS A 169 -8.27 18.42 1.08
C LYS A 169 -9.68 19.01 1.03
N LYS A 170 -10.35 18.96 -0.12
CA LYS A 170 -11.78 19.36 -0.25
C LYS A 170 -12.72 18.51 0.62
N GLN A 171 -12.28 17.32 1.04
CA GLN A 171 -12.97 16.44 1.99
C GLN A 171 -12.41 16.55 3.42
N ASP A 172 -11.73 17.65 3.74
CA ASP A 172 -11.14 17.95 5.05
C ASP A 172 -10.14 16.90 5.56
N SER A 173 -9.48 16.17 4.66
CA SER A 173 -8.49 15.16 5.05
C SER A 173 -7.29 15.79 5.76
N ASP A 174 -6.88 15.18 6.86
CA ASP A 174 -5.69 15.54 7.64
C ASP A 174 -4.42 14.93 7.04
N ILE A 175 -4.54 13.72 6.50
CA ILE A 175 -3.45 12.95 5.89
C ILE A 175 -3.94 12.25 4.61
N ILE A 176 -3.09 12.20 3.59
CA ILE A 176 -3.29 11.41 2.37
C ILE A 176 -2.09 10.50 2.12
N VAL A 177 -2.37 9.24 1.78
CA VAL A 177 -1.35 8.20 1.52
C VAL A 177 -1.47 7.71 0.08
N PHE A 178 -0.33 7.63 -0.61
CA PHE A 178 -0.20 7.07 -1.94
C PHE A 178 0.57 5.74 -1.96
N PRO A 179 0.38 4.90 -3.00
CA PRO A 179 0.98 3.58 -3.04
C PRO A 179 2.50 3.56 -3.24
N GLU A 180 3.08 2.41 -2.90
CA GLU A 180 4.41 2.00 -3.37
C GLU A 180 4.43 1.94 -4.90
N ASP A 181 5.54 2.37 -5.50
CA ASP A 181 5.73 2.41 -6.95
C ASP A 181 4.68 3.23 -7.72
N GLY A 182 3.88 4.04 -7.05
CA GLY A 182 2.80 4.80 -7.71
C GLY A 182 3.29 6.06 -8.45
N LEU A 183 4.46 6.61 -8.10
CA LEU A 183 5.12 7.66 -8.90
C LEU A 183 5.92 7.08 -10.07
N THR A 184 6.42 5.86 -9.90
CA THR A 184 7.23 5.13 -10.85
C THR A 184 6.37 4.06 -11.53
N SER A 185 6.63 2.78 -11.26
CA SER A 185 5.81 1.60 -11.55
C SER A 185 6.56 0.36 -11.04
N VAL A 186 5.86 -0.75 -10.78
CA VAL A 186 6.52 -2.04 -10.43
C VAL A 186 7.50 -2.53 -11.51
N ARG A 187 7.39 -2.02 -12.74
CA ARG A 187 8.35 -2.23 -13.83
C ARG A 187 9.41 -1.13 -13.83
N MET A 188 10.30 -1.18 -12.85
CA MET A 188 11.47 -0.31 -12.79
C MET A 188 12.58 -0.81 -13.71
N PRO A 189 13.48 0.07 -14.17
CA PRO A 189 14.64 -0.36 -14.93
C PRO A 189 15.65 -1.11 -14.05
N GLU A 190 16.63 -1.73 -14.69
CA GLU A 190 17.78 -2.32 -14.02
C GLU A 190 18.57 -1.27 -13.23
N LYS A 191 19.31 -1.71 -12.21
CA LYS A 191 20.04 -0.83 -11.28
C LYS A 191 20.95 0.18 -11.98
N SER A 192 21.54 -0.17 -13.13
CA SER A 192 22.40 0.71 -13.93
C SER A 192 21.70 1.91 -14.55
N GLU A 193 20.37 1.89 -14.65
CA GLU A 193 19.55 2.91 -15.32
C GLU A 193 18.63 3.67 -14.34
N MET A 194 18.74 3.36 -13.04
CA MET A 194 17.93 3.93 -11.96
C MET A 194 18.12 5.43 -11.73
N MET A 195 19.25 6.01 -12.16
CA MET A 195 19.58 7.42 -11.90
C MET A 195 18.49 8.38 -12.37
N SER A 196 17.86 8.11 -13.52
CA SER A 196 16.79 8.97 -14.07
C SER A 196 15.41 8.75 -13.41
N TRP A 197 15.30 7.76 -12.53
CA TRP A 197 14.09 7.38 -11.81
C TRP A 197 14.13 7.72 -10.32
N ALA A 198 15.30 8.10 -9.81
CA ALA A 198 15.55 8.29 -8.39
C ALA A 198 15.81 9.76 -8.04
N THR A 199 15.62 10.10 -6.76
CA THR A 199 15.86 11.44 -6.20
C THR A 199 16.66 11.34 -4.92
N VAL A 200 17.45 12.37 -4.60
CA VAL A 200 17.96 12.52 -3.24
C VAL A 200 16.79 12.85 -2.32
N VAL A 201 16.70 12.15 -1.18
CA VAL A 201 15.73 12.43 -0.12
C VAL A 201 16.50 12.83 1.14
N PRO A 202 16.51 14.11 1.52
CA PRO A 202 17.17 14.58 2.74
C PRO A 202 16.66 13.90 4.02
N SER A 203 17.51 13.83 5.06
CA SER A 203 17.07 13.32 6.36
C SER A 203 16.01 14.23 6.97
N ALA A 204 15.06 13.63 7.71
CA ALA A 204 14.04 14.38 8.45
C ALA A 204 14.62 15.34 9.50
N ASP A 205 15.82 15.04 10.03
CA ASP A 205 16.54 15.86 11.00
C ASP A 205 17.04 17.18 10.43
N GLU A 206 17.23 17.24 9.11
CA GLU A 206 17.67 18.46 8.40
C GLU A 206 16.56 19.50 8.32
N LYS A 207 15.32 19.16 8.68
CA LYS A 207 14.14 20.04 8.64
C LYS A 207 13.94 20.69 7.26
N TYR A 208 14.31 19.97 6.20
CA TYR A 208 14.31 20.48 4.84
C TYR A 208 12.88 20.58 4.27
N VAL A 209 12.58 21.72 3.63
CA VAL A 209 11.32 21.99 2.92
C VAL A 209 11.63 22.08 1.42
N PRO A 210 11.44 21.01 0.63
CA PRO A 210 11.74 21.04 -0.80
C PRO A 210 11.02 22.14 -1.57
N CYS A 211 9.82 22.54 -1.14
CA CYS A 211 9.06 23.61 -1.79
C CYS A 211 9.75 24.99 -1.71
N GLU A 212 10.52 25.25 -0.65
CA GLU A 212 11.15 26.57 -0.41
C GLU A 212 12.58 26.64 -0.93
N TYR A 213 13.31 25.53 -0.81
CA TYR A 213 14.74 25.53 -1.04
C TYR A 213 15.10 24.62 -2.21
N HIS A 214 16.14 25.02 -2.94
CA HIS A 214 16.74 24.17 -3.96
C HIS A 214 17.94 23.42 -3.37
N ARG A 215 18.01 22.11 -3.65
CA ARG A 215 19.15 21.26 -3.31
C ARG A 215 19.51 20.39 -4.51
N PRO A 216 20.80 20.32 -4.90
CA PRO A 216 21.24 19.42 -5.94
C PRO A 216 20.79 17.97 -5.69
N GLY A 217 20.29 17.30 -6.74
CA GLY A 217 19.81 15.92 -6.68
C GLY A 217 18.39 15.73 -6.14
N VAL A 218 17.78 16.76 -5.53
CA VAL A 218 16.35 16.72 -5.20
C VAL A 218 15.55 17.00 -6.48
N SER A 219 14.76 16.03 -6.91
CA SER A 219 13.96 16.11 -8.13
C SER A 219 12.85 17.17 -8.05
N GLU A 220 12.46 17.70 -9.20
CA GLU A 220 11.28 18.57 -9.32
C GLU A 220 10.00 17.87 -8.83
N THR A 221 9.93 16.54 -8.98
CA THR A 221 8.81 15.76 -8.46
C THR A 221 8.68 15.86 -6.94
N LEU A 222 9.77 15.69 -6.20
CA LEU A 222 9.74 15.80 -4.74
C LEU A 222 9.43 17.24 -4.30
N LYS A 223 9.95 18.24 -5.02
CA LYS A 223 9.68 19.66 -4.78
C LYS A 223 8.19 20.02 -4.93
N GLN A 224 7.58 19.63 -6.04
CA GLN A 224 6.17 19.93 -6.31
C GLN A 224 5.22 19.18 -5.36
N LEU A 225 5.56 17.95 -4.93
CA LEU A 225 4.79 17.23 -3.91
C LEU A 225 4.87 17.92 -2.54
N SER A 226 6.05 18.41 -2.15
CA SER A 226 6.23 19.26 -0.96
C SER A 226 5.36 20.53 -1.07
N CYS A 227 5.32 21.19 -2.23
CA CYS A 227 4.45 22.35 -2.44
C CYS A 227 2.96 21.99 -2.39
N ALA A 228 2.56 20.85 -2.94
CA ALA A 228 1.17 20.40 -2.89
C ALA A 228 0.72 20.13 -1.45
N ALA A 229 1.56 19.49 -0.63
CA ALA A 229 1.30 19.29 0.80
C ALA A 229 1.13 20.63 1.53
N ARG A 230 2.02 21.60 1.27
CA ARG A 230 1.97 22.95 1.84
C ARG A 230 0.70 23.71 1.45
N ASN A 231 0.45 23.82 0.15
CA ASN A 231 -0.64 24.62 -0.40
C ASN A 231 -2.01 24.08 0.02
N ASN A 232 -2.12 22.77 0.25
CA ASN A 232 -3.33 22.13 0.74
C ASN A 232 -3.32 21.96 2.27
N SER A 233 -2.24 22.33 2.95
CA SER A 233 -2.07 22.15 4.40
C SER A 233 -2.51 20.75 4.86
N ILE A 234 -1.91 19.71 4.27
CA ILE A 234 -2.25 18.30 4.48
C ILE A 234 -0.96 17.49 4.68
N TYR A 235 -0.99 16.48 5.55
CA TYR A 235 0.11 15.51 5.64
C TYR A 235 0.09 14.62 4.40
N LEU A 236 1.24 14.44 3.76
CA LEU A 236 1.35 13.69 2.51
C LEU A 236 2.36 12.56 2.69
N VAL A 237 1.94 11.33 2.41
CA VAL A 237 2.83 10.16 2.36
C VAL A 237 2.91 9.65 0.93
N VAL A 238 4.13 9.58 0.40
CA VAL A 238 4.43 9.06 -0.94
C VAL A 238 5.56 8.06 -0.88
N ASN A 239 5.62 7.18 -1.87
CA ASN A 239 6.75 6.29 -2.09
C ASN A 239 7.51 6.70 -3.36
N ILE A 240 8.84 6.69 -3.30
CA ILE A 240 9.72 7.05 -4.42
C ILE A 240 11.04 6.26 -4.34
N ALA A 241 11.69 6.10 -5.50
CA ALA A 241 13.08 5.63 -5.55
C ALA A 241 14.01 6.73 -4.99
N GLU A 242 14.66 6.45 -3.88
CA GLU A 242 15.71 7.29 -3.32
C GLU A 242 17.07 6.94 -3.95
N MET A 243 17.89 7.95 -4.15
CA MET A 243 19.30 7.85 -4.49
C MET A 243 20.15 8.37 -3.34
N GLU A 244 21.08 7.56 -2.86
CA GLU A 244 22.07 7.91 -1.84
C GLU A 244 23.48 7.84 -2.45
N SER A 245 24.18 8.99 -2.48
CA SER A 245 25.60 9.03 -2.85
C SER A 245 26.44 8.50 -1.70
N CYS A 246 27.26 7.48 -1.96
CA CYS A 246 28.25 6.99 -1.01
C CYS A 246 29.51 7.87 -1.10
N ASP A 247 29.85 8.59 -0.04
CA ASP A 247 31.14 9.28 0.05
C ASP A 247 32.28 8.25 0.08
N LEU A 248 33.09 8.19 -0.98
CA LEU A 248 34.29 7.34 -1.08
C LEU A 248 35.38 7.69 -0.04
N GLY A 249 35.19 8.73 0.77
CA GLY A 249 36.14 9.27 1.74
C GLY A 249 35.85 8.99 3.22
N GLN A 250 34.68 8.44 3.58
CA GLN A 250 34.40 8.10 4.98
C GLN A 250 34.79 6.65 5.28
N THR A 251 35.98 6.52 5.87
CA THR A 251 36.61 5.25 6.26
C THR A 251 35.99 4.67 7.53
N ASN A 252 34.71 4.30 7.49
CA ASN A 252 34.22 3.21 8.35
C ASN A 252 34.33 1.93 7.53
N ARG A 253 35.36 1.13 7.86
CA ARG A 253 35.79 -0.09 7.15
C ARG A 253 34.75 -1.22 7.12
N ASP A 254 33.60 -1.06 7.78
CA ASP A 254 32.62 -2.14 7.96
C ASP A 254 31.40 -2.05 7.04
N GLN A 255 31.29 -1.02 6.18
CA GLN A 255 30.19 -0.93 5.21
C GLN A 255 30.69 -0.47 3.84
N GLN A 256 31.60 -1.28 3.28
CA GLN A 256 32.09 -1.10 1.92
C GLN A 256 30.90 -0.95 0.96
N CYS A 257 30.75 0.25 0.37
CA CYS A 257 29.67 0.55 -0.55
C CYS A 257 29.94 -0.18 -1.88
N PHE A 258 29.47 -1.42 -1.99
CA PHE A 258 29.45 -2.21 -3.22
C PHE A 258 28.37 -1.68 -4.16
N SER A 259 28.51 -0.44 -4.64
CA SER A 259 27.59 0.14 -5.61
C SER A 259 28.24 0.25 -6.98
N VAL A 260 27.45 -0.02 -8.01
CA VAL A 260 27.78 0.37 -9.38
C VAL A 260 27.82 1.90 -9.38
N ASN A 261 28.99 2.49 -9.61
CA ASN A 261 29.24 3.95 -9.66
C ASN A 261 29.14 4.74 -8.33
N GLY A 262 29.21 4.10 -7.16
CA GLY A 262 29.24 4.85 -5.89
C GLY A 262 27.87 5.33 -5.38
N THR A 263 26.77 4.76 -5.89
CA THR A 263 25.38 5.16 -5.56
C THR A 263 24.52 3.97 -5.12
N ARG A 264 23.82 4.11 -3.99
CA ARG A 264 22.78 3.17 -3.54
C ARG A 264 21.40 3.69 -3.92
N TYR A 265 20.48 2.75 -4.18
CA TYR A 265 19.08 3.09 -4.45
C TYR A 265 18.17 2.42 -3.43
N HIS A 266 17.16 3.12 -2.94
CA HIS A 266 16.25 2.58 -1.93
C HIS A 266 14.78 2.79 -2.33
N ASN A 267 13.95 1.78 -2.10
CA ASN A 267 12.50 1.94 -2.09
C ASN A 267 12.13 2.71 -0.81
N THR A 268 11.57 3.91 -0.97
CA THR A 268 11.53 4.88 0.14
C THR A 268 10.18 5.55 0.30
N ASN A 269 9.58 5.43 1.49
CA ASN A 269 8.47 6.29 1.88
C ASN A 269 9.00 7.64 2.37
N VAL A 270 8.38 8.72 1.92
CA VAL A 270 8.67 10.09 2.32
C VAL A 270 7.38 10.71 2.86
N VAL A 271 7.49 11.33 4.04
CA VAL A 271 6.36 12.00 4.70
C VAL A 271 6.59 13.49 4.74
N PHE A 272 5.63 14.26 4.23
CA PHE A 272 5.58 15.71 4.35
C PHE A 272 4.56 16.14 5.39
N ASP A 273 4.90 17.14 6.20
CA ASP A 273 3.93 17.85 7.04
C ASP A 273 3.12 18.89 6.26
N ARG A 274 2.18 19.56 6.95
CA ARG A 274 1.33 20.61 6.36
C ARG A 274 2.10 21.83 5.85
N THR A 275 3.38 21.98 6.17
CA THR A 275 4.24 23.07 5.67
C THR A 275 5.04 22.64 4.43
N GLY A 276 4.95 21.37 4.05
CA GLY A 276 5.76 20.77 2.99
C GLY A 276 7.13 20.29 3.46
N ARG A 277 7.41 20.26 4.78
CA ARG A 277 8.68 19.79 5.32
C ARG A 277 8.74 18.28 5.32
N ILE A 278 9.89 17.70 4.98
CA ILE A 278 10.13 16.27 5.19
C ILE A 278 10.24 16.01 6.70
N ILE A 279 9.38 15.12 7.22
CA ILE A 279 9.32 14.76 8.64
C ILE A 279 9.56 13.27 8.91
N ALA A 280 9.55 12.43 7.86
CA ALA A 280 10.04 11.07 7.92
C ALA A 280 10.52 10.60 6.54
N ARG A 281 11.53 9.72 6.57
CA ARG A 281 12.06 8.97 5.44
C ARG A 281 12.25 7.54 5.92
N TYR A 282 11.64 6.59 5.24
CA TYR A 282 11.71 5.17 5.57
C TYR A 282 12.16 4.37 4.36
N ARG A 283 13.28 3.65 4.47
CA ARG A 283 13.79 2.75 3.42
C ARG A 283 13.30 1.32 3.69
N LYS A 284 12.65 0.71 2.69
CA LYS A 284 12.06 -0.63 2.78
C LYS A 284 13.08 -1.67 3.24
N VAL A 285 12.70 -2.47 4.25
CA VAL A 285 13.60 -3.42 4.91
C VAL A 285 13.54 -4.81 4.28
N ASN A 286 12.35 -5.23 3.85
CA ASN A 286 12.11 -6.56 3.28
C ASN A 286 11.72 -6.41 1.80
N LEU A 287 12.72 -6.50 0.91
CA LEU A 287 12.51 -6.39 -0.54
C LEU A 287 11.80 -7.63 -1.11
N TYR A 288 10.94 -7.44 -2.11
CA TYR A 288 10.23 -8.51 -2.81
C TYR A 288 10.73 -8.63 -4.26
N MET A 289 11.93 -9.21 -4.42
CA MET A 289 12.61 -9.37 -5.72
C MET A 289 12.96 -8.04 -6.43
N GLU A 290 13.15 -6.97 -5.65
CA GLU A 290 13.46 -5.62 -6.16
C GLU A 290 14.98 -5.42 -6.30
N LYS A 291 15.58 -6.10 -7.28
CA LYS A 291 17.05 -6.15 -7.47
C LYS A 291 17.70 -4.78 -7.72
N GLN A 292 16.91 -3.80 -8.14
CA GLN A 292 17.34 -2.43 -8.34
C GLN A 292 17.59 -1.67 -7.01
N PHE A 293 17.02 -2.15 -5.90
CA PHE A 293 17.09 -1.49 -4.60
C PHE A 293 18.03 -2.22 -3.63
N ASP A 294 18.57 -1.44 -2.70
CA ASP A 294 19.41 -1.86 -1.58
C ASP A 294 18.63 -1.73 -0.27
N THR A 295 18.90 -2.61 0.69
CA THR A 295 18.44 -2.43 2.08
C THR A 295 19.48 -1.68 2.90
N VAL A 296 19.05 -1.07 4.00
CA VAL A 296 19.93 -0.46 5.02
C VAL A 296 20.18 -1.42 6.18
N GLU A 297 21.39 -1.33 6.75
CA GLU A 297 21.80 -2.08 7.95
C GLU A 297 22.47 -1.09 8.93
N PRO A 298 21.98 -0.96 10.17
CA PRO A 298 20.81 -1.66 10.73
C PRO A 298 19.49 -1.26 10.06
N PRO A 299 18.45 -2.11 10.10
CA PRO A 299 17.14 -1.77 9.55
C PRO A 299 16.53 -0.54 10.22
N GLU A 300 15.85 0.28 9.42
CA GLU A 300 15.16 1.47 9.92
C GLU A 300 13.80 1.12 10.52
N VAL A 301 13.47 1.75 11.66
CA VAL A 301 12.14 1.72 12.29
C VAL A 301 11.71 3.17 12.47
N VAL A 302 10.80 3.64 11.62
CA VAL A 302 10.54 5.07 11.46
C VAL A 302 9.14 5.46 11.93
N THR A 303 9.08 6.51 12.74
CA THR A 303 7.84 7.13 13.22
C THR A 303 7.84 8.62 12.94
N PHE A 304 6.65 9.23 12.86
CA PHE A 304 6.51 10.68 12.76
C PHE A 304 5.31 11.19 13.57
N ASN A 305 5.44 12.41 14.09
CA ASN A 305 4.40 13.08 14.87
C ASN A 305 3.60 14.05 14.01
N THR A 306 2.34 14.26 14.40
CA THR A 306 1.42 15.16 13.72
C THR A 306 0.91 16.25 14.67
N ASP A 307 0.43 17.37 14.10
CA ASP A 307 -0.16 18.49 14.83
C ASP A 307 -1.51 18.13 15.48
N PHE A 308 -2.17 17.07 15.00
CA PHE A 308 -3.40 16.52 15.58
C PHE A 308 -3.14 15.45 16.65
N ASN A 309 -1.92 15.39 17.20
CA ASN A 309 -1.51 14.54 18.32
C ASN A 309 -1.64 13.04 18.06
N VAL A 310 -1.26 12.61 16.86
CA VAL A 310 -1.10 11.20 16.49
C VAL A 310 0.35 10.96 16.08
N THR A 311 0.96 9.92 16.66
CA THR A 311 2.24 9.37 16.19
C THR A 311 1.94 8.22 15.24
N PHE A 312 2.47 8.31 14.02
CA PHE A 312 2.38 7.26 13.03
C PHE A 312 3.69 6.48 12.93
N GLY A 313 3.58 5.20 12.65
CA GLY A 313 4.65 4.37 12.10
C GLY A 313 4.45 4.21 10.60
N THR A 314 5.51 3.92 9.85
CA THR A 314 5.38 3.60 8.43
C THR A 314 6.28 2.44 8.03
N PHE A 315 5.75 1.60 7.13
CA PHE A 315 6.48 0.55 6.45
C PHE A 315 5.87 0.27 5.07
N THR A 316 6.54 -0.57 4.27
CA THR A 316 6.20 -0.74 2.86
C THR A 316 5.96 -2.20 2.50
N CYS A 317 4.76 -2.49 2.00
CA CYS A 317 4.43 -3.74 1.30
C CYS A 317 4.87 -5.00 2.04
N PHE A 318 5.83 -5.73 1.50
CA PHE A 318 6.28 -7.03 2.01
C PHE A 318 6.76 -6.99 3.48
N ASP A 319 7.13 -5.82 4.01
CA ASP A 319 7.42 -5.61 5.43
C ASP A 319 6.31 -6.11 6.38
N ILE A 320 5.04 -6.09 5.94
CA ILE A 320 3.89 -6.51 6.75
C ILE A 320 3.99 -7.96 7.25
N LEU A 321 4.74 -8.82 6.54
CA LEU A 321 4.93 -10.24 6.84
C LEU A 321 6.20 -10.54 7.64
N PHE A 322 6.88 -9.51 8.17
CA PHE A 322 8.13 -9.65 8.93
C PHE A 322 8.09 -8.91 10.25
N TYR A 323 8.94 -9.33 11.18
CA TYR A 323 9.02 -8.74 12.52
C TYR A 323 9.50 -7.28 12.47
N VAL A 324 10.53 -6.98 11.66
CA VAL A 324 11.08 -5.63 11.51
C VAL A 324 10.74 -5.08 10.12
N PRO A 325 10.20 -3.86 10.03
CA PRO A 325 9.87 -2.94 11.14
C PRO A 325 8.48 -3.16 11.76
N ALA A 326 7.61 -3.96 11.12
CA ALA A 326 6.16 -3.91 11.37
C ALA A 326 5.79 -4.17 12.84
N LEU A 327 6.32 -5.22 13.47
CA LEU A 327 6.04 -5.54 14.88
C LEU A 327 6.91 -4.75 15.86
N ASN A 328 8.05 -4.23 15.41
CA ASN A 328 8.82 -3.26 16.20
C ASN A 328 8.00 -1.98 16.42
N LEU A 329 7.32 -1.49 15.39
CA LEU A 329 6.46 -0.32 15.50
C LEU A 329 5.30 -0.55 16.48
N THR A 330 4.59 -1.67 16.35
CA THR A 330 3.38 -1.92 17.17
C THR A 330 3.73 -2.39 18.58
N ARG A 331 4.62 -3.37 18.74
CA ARG A 331 4.88 -4.05 20.03
C ARG A 331 5.99 -3.40 20.84
N THR A 332 7.05 -2.89 20.20
CA THR A 332 8.15 -2.22 20.92
C THR A 332 7.86 -0.74 21.12
N ASN A 333 7.42 -0.05 20.07
CA ASN A 333 7.22 1.40 20.11
C ASN A 333 5.79 1.81 20.51
N GLY A 334 4.87 0.84 20.65
CA GLY A 334 3.48 1.10 21.07
C GLY A 334 2.66 1.92 20.07
N ILE A 335 3.07 1.93 18.80
CA ILE A 335 2.40 2.71 17.76
C ILE A 335 1.07 2.07 17.38
N THR A 336 0.00 2.86 17.39
CA THR A 336 -1.37 2.41 17.12
C THR A 336 -1.95 2.93 15.80
N ASN A 337 -1.19 3.73 15.06
CA ASN A 337 -1.58 4.28 13.76
C ASN A 337 -0.44 4.03 12.77
N ILE A 338 -0.71 3.30 11.69
CA ILE A 338 0.29 2.86 10.73
C ILE A 338 -0.08 3.37 9.34
N VAL A 339 0.89 3.95 8.65
CA VAL A 339 0.82 4.23 7.22
C VAL A 339 1.53 3.14 6.43
N TYR A 340 0.80 2.54 5.48
CA TYR A 340 1.26 1.41 4.70
C TYR A 340 1.10 1.66 3.21
N THR A 341 2.22 1.78 2.51
CA THR A 341 2.28 1.91 1.05
C THR A 341 2.53 0.53 0.45
N THR A 342 1.83 0.15 -0.63
CA THR A 342 2.00 -1.20 -1.17
C THR A 342 1.73 -1.36 -2.66
N ALA A 343 2.55 -2.17 -3.32
CA ALA A 343 2.34 -2.72 -4.65
C ALA A 343 2.17 -4.24 -4.56
N TRP A 344 1.12 -4.67 -3.86
CA TRP A 344 0.89 -6.07 -3.52
C TRP A 344 0.45 -6.92 -4.71
N PHE A 345 1.00 -8.12 -4.86
CA PHE A 345 0.54 -9.13 -5.81
C PHE A 345 -0.34 -10.13 -5.08
N SER A 346 -1.65 -10.10 -5.34
CA SER A 346 -2.60 -10.91 -4.58
C SER A 346 -2.50 -12.39 -4.90
N GLU A 347 -2.42 -13.20 -3.86
CA GLU A 347 -2.34 -14.66 -3.94
C GLU A 347 -3.40 -15.32 -3.05
N ALA A 348 -4.29 -16.10 -3.67
CA ALA A 348 -5.29 -16.88 -2.96
C ALA A 348 -4.71 -18.24 -2.52
N PRO A 349 -5.17 -18.80 -1.40
CA PRO A 349 -6.31 -18.33 -0.59
C PRO A 349 -5.99 -17.35 0.54
N PHE A 350 -4.72 -17.11 0.87
CA PHE A 350 -4.36 -16.52 2.17
C PHE A 350 -3.86 -15.08 2.12
N LEU A 351 -3.33 -14.64 0.98
CA LEU A 351 -2.48 -13.44 0.85
C LEU A 351 -3.00 -12.51 -0.25
N THR A 352 -4.32 -12.33 -0.35
CA THR A 352 -4.85 -11.19 -1.12
C THR A 352 -4.59 -9.89 -0.35
N ALA A 353 -4.48 -8.76 -1.06
CA ALA A 353 -4.03 -7.50 -0.47
C ALA A 353 -4.93 -7.06 0.71
N VAL A 354 -6.23 -6.89 0.48
CA VAL A 354 -7.20 -6.43 1.50
C VAL A 354 -7.36 -7.43 2.66
N GLN A 355 -7.27 -8.73 2.38
CA GLN A 355 -7.30 -9.79 3.38
C GLN A 355 -6.11 -9.71 4.33
N THR A 356 -4.91 -9.53 3.77
CA THR A 356 -3.67 -9.43 4.56
C THR A 356 -3.64 -8.14 5.37
N GLN A 357 -3.99 -7.02 4.74
CA GLN A 357 -4.05 -5.70 5.39
C GLN A 357 -5.02 -5.71 6.58
N PHE A 358 -6.24 -6.23 6.37
CA PHE A 358 -7.24 -6.34 7.43
C PHE A 358 -6.82 -7.30 8.54
N GLY A 359 -6.39 -8.52 8.18
CA GLY A 359 -5.96 -9.53 9.15
C GLY A 359 -4.80 -9.04 10.04
N TRP A 360 -3.83 -8.33 9.45
CA TRP A 360 -2.72 -7.74 10.18
C TRP A 360 -3.16 -6.60 11.12
N SER A 361 -3.97 -5.67 10.61
CA SER A 361 -4.52 -4.57 11.42
C SER A 361 -5.33 -5.09 12.60
N TYR A 362 -6.14 -6.13 12.39
CA TYR A 362 -6.93 -6.77 13.42
C TYR A 362 -6.06 -7.48 14.48
N ALA A 363 -5.03 -8.22 14.05
CA ALA A 363 -4.12 -8.94 14.93
C ALA A 363 -3.32 -8.00 15.85
N GLU A 364 -2.76 -6.93 15.31
CA GLU A 364 -1.98 -5.96 16.09
C GLU A 364 -2.87 -4.89 16.78
N ASP A 365 -4.18 -4.90 16.50
CA ASP A 365 -5.16 -3.91 16.96
C ASP A 365 -4.70 -2.46 16.75
N VAL A 366 -4.37 -2.13 15.50
CA VAL A 366 -3.90 -0.80 15.10
C VAL A 366 -4.68 -0.27 13.91
N ASN A 367 -4.82 1.05 13.83
CA ASN A 367 -5.32 1.69 12.63
C ASN A 367 -4.30 1.52 11.51
N LEU A 368 -4.73 1.11 10.32
CA LEU A 368 -3.87 0.90 9.15
C LEU A 368 -4.43 1.67 7.96
N LEU A 369 -3.64 2.61 7.43
CA LEU A 369 -3.93 3.35 6.21
C LEU A 369 -3.16 2.70 5.05
N ALA A 370 -3.83 1.84 4.30
CA ALA A 370 -3.25 1.05 3.21
C ALA A 370 -3.55 1.66 1.84
N ALA A 371 -2.52 2.17 1.17
CA ALA A 371 -2.62 2.68 -0.20
C ALA A 371 -1.98 1.70 -1.19
N GLY A 372 -2.81 1.13 -2.07
CA GLY A 372 -2.45 0.04 -2.98
C GLY A 372 -2.23 0.47 -4.43
N TYR A 373 -1.24 -0.12 -5.07
CA TYR A 373 -1.03 -0.03 -6.52
C TYR A 373 -2.18 -0.73 -7.25
N HIS A 374 -2.61 -0.15 -8.38
CA HIS A 374 -3.70 -0.67 -9.19
C HIS A 374 -3.24 -1.03 -10.60
N ASN A 375 -3.18 -2.34 -10.83
CA ASN A 375 -3.11 -3.00 -12.11
C ASN A 375 -3.73 -4.40 -11.96
N ALA A 376 -5.06 -4.46 -12.09
CA ALA A 376 -5.84 -5.68 -11.91
C ALA A 376 -5.33 -6.86 -12.76
N MET A 377 -4.84 -6.60 -13.97
CA MET A 377 -4.29 -7.62 -14.87
C MET A 377 -3.02 -8.30 -14.33
N GLN A 378 -2.32 -7.66 -13.39
CA GLN A 378 -1.16 -8.24 -12.69
C GLN A 378 -1.48 -8.67 -11.25
N GLY A 379 -2.73 -8.52 -10.80
CA GLY A 379 -3.15 -8.87 -9.44
C GLY A 379 -2.85 -7.82 -8.39
N ASN A 380 -2.49 -6.61 -8.85
CA ASN A 380 -2.31 -5.45 -7.99
C ASN A 380 -3.64 -4.67 -7.91
N THR A 381 -4.33 -4.78 -6.79
CA THR A 381 -5.47 -3.96 -6.37
C THR A 381 -5.69 -4.29 -4.90
N GLY A 382 -6.28 -3.38 -4.14
CA GLY A 382 -6.48 -3.57 -2.71
C GLY A 382 -5.94 -2.39 -1.92
N SER A 383 -6.86 -1.50 -1.52
CA SER A 383 -6.59 -0.38 -0.64
C SER A 383 -7.65 -0.31 0.44
N GLY A 384 -7.32 0.26 1.60
CA GLY A 384 -8.30 0.37 2.68
C GLY A 384 -7.84 1.17 3.89
N ILE A 385 -8.82 1.50 4.73
CA ILE A 385 -8.67 2.13 6.03
C ILE A 385 -9.25 1.15 7.05
N TYR A 386 -8.38 0.58 7.88
CA TYR A 386 -8.72 -0.43 8.86
C TYR A 386 -8.55 0.13 10.27
N LEU A 387 -9.46 -0.22 11.19
CA LEU A 387 -9.55 0.35 12.53
C LEU A 387 -9.11 -0.61 13.63
N GLY A 388 -8.25 -1.58 13.30
CA GLY A 388 -7.87 -2.66 14.20
C GLY A 388 -9.04 -3.60 14.45
N ARG A 389 -9.32 -3.92 15.71
CA ARG A 389 -10.45 -4.80 16.09
C ARG A 389 -11.83 -4.16 15.89
N ASP A 390 -11.90 -2.84 15.68
CA ASP A 390 -13.14 -2.13 15.34
C ASP A 390 -13.62 -2.40 13.91
N GLY A 391 -12.77 -3.03 13.07
CA GLY A 391 -13.18 -3.47 11.74
C GLY A 391 -12.68 -2.62 10.58
N ILE A 392 -13.40 -2.70 9.47
CA ILE A 392 -13.09 -2.03 8.20
C ILE A 392 -13.85 -0.71 8.13
N ALA A 393 -13.15 0.41 7.99
CA ALA A 393 -13.81 1.70 7.75
C ALA A 393 -14.17 1.85 6.26
N GLU A 394 -13.21 1.58 5.38
CA GLU A 394 -13.35 1.63 3.92
C GLU A 394 -12.37 0.64 3.29
N ALA A 395 -12.77 -0.08 2.25
CA ALA A 395 -11.87 -0.94 1.49
C ALA A 395 -12.34 -1.10 0.05
N THR A 396 -11.39 -1.28 -0.87
CA THR A 396 -11.67 -1.58 -2.27
C THR A 396 -10.76 -2.69 -2.76
N PHE A 397 -11.32 -3.58 -3.56
CA PHE A 397 -10.59 -4.59 -4.33
C PHE A 397 -11.37 -4.82 -5.61
N SER A 398 -10.91 -4.29 -6.74
CA SER A 398 -11.75 -4.25 -7.94
C SER A 398 -10.95 -4.11 -9.23
N ASN A 399 -11.50 -4.66 -10.30
CA ASN A 399 -10.98 -4.58 -11.67
C ASN A 399 -11.26 -3.24 -12.37
N GLN A 400 -12.12 -2.38 -11.83
CA GLN A 400 -12.51 -1.18 -12.57
C GLN A 400 -11.29 -0.30 -12.74
N THR A 401 -11.10 0.20 -13.94
CA THR A 401 -9.95 0.99 -14.30
C THR A 401 -10.00 2.36 -13.65
N GLY A 402 -8.84 2.88 -13.28
CA GLY A 402 -8.69 4.21 -12.73
C GLY A 402 -8.34 4.21 -11.25
N HIS A 403 -8.18 5.41 -10.71
CA HIS A 403 -7.76 5.62 -9.33
C HIS A 403 -8.98 5.73 -8.42
N ARG A 404 -8.82 5.34 -7.15
CA ARG A 404 -9.88 5.46 -6.14
C ARG A 404 -9.36 6.21 -4.93
N LEU A 405 -10.11 7.20 -4.48
CA LEU A 405 -9.84 7.94 -3.26
C LEU A 405 -10.81 7.43 -2.19
N LEU A 406 -10.30 6.79 -1.14
CA LEU A 406 -11.08 6.39 0.03
C LEU A 406 -10.82 7.38 1.16
N VAL A 407 -11.88 7.90 1.79
CA VAL A 407 -11.79 8.90 2.87
C VAL A 407 -12.64 8.44 4.04
N SER A 408 -12.08 8.43 5.25
CA SER A 408 -12.83 8.06 6.45
C SER A 408 -12.32 8.74 7.72
N ARG A 409 -13.17 8.76 8.76
CA ARG A 409 -12.83 9.24 10.11
C ARG A 409 -12.17 8.12 10.90
N VAL A 410 -10.97 8.37 11.39
CA VAL A 410 -10.16 7.39 12.12
C VAL A 410 -9.97 7.84 13.57
N PRO A 411 -10.38 7.06 14.58
CA PRO A 411 -10.17 7.38 15.99
C PRO A 411 -8.67 7.48 16.31
N LYS A 412 -8.26 8.51 17.06
CA LYS A 412 -6.83 8.75 17.37
C LYS A 412 -6.23 7.72 18.33
N THR A 413 -7.03 7.27 19.30
CA THR A 413 -6.57 6.39 20.40
C THR A 413 -7.50 5.20 20.58
N ARG A 414 -7.01 4.16 21.27
CA ARG A 414 -7.83 3.00 21.66
C ARG A 414 -8.93 3.39 22.66
N THR A 415 -8.66 4.27 23.62
CA THR A 415 -9.63 4.69 24.65
C THR A 415 -10.77 5.53 24.09
N SER A 416 -10.56 6.27 22.99
CA SER A 416 -11.65 6.92 22.27
C SER A 416 -12.57 5.92 21.53
N ARG A 417 -12.25 4.62 21.53
CA ARG A 417 -13.08 3.53 20.96
C ARG A 417 -14.14 3.03 21.96
N GLU A 418 -13.87 3.06 23.27
CA GLU A 418 -14.82 2.60 24.32
C GLU A 418 -16.05 3.53 24.47
N ASN A 419 -15.94 4.80 24.08
CA ASN A 419 -17.06 5.76 24.10
C ASN A 419 -17.98 5.69 22.87
N LYS A 420 -17.84 4.70 21.99
CA LYS A 420 -18.74 4.50 20.84
C LYS A 420 -20.00 3.73 21.24
N THR A 421 -20.91 4.41 21.93
CA THR A 421 -22.34 4.17 21.72
C THR A 421 -22.78 4.89 20.44
N GLU A 422 -23.17 4.08 19.45
CA GLU A 422 -24.16 4.33 18.39
C GLU A 422 -23.88 5.17 17.13
N ASN A 423 -22.84 6.00 16.97
CA ASN A 423 -22.80 6.93 15.81
C ASN A 423 -21.66 6.80 14.77
N ALA A 424 -21.09 5.60 14.56
CA ALA A 424 -20.03 5.41 13.54
C ALA A 424 -20.27 4.24 12.55
N LYS A 425 -21.52 3.82 12.35
CA LYS A 425 -21.89 2.87 11.27
C LYS A 425 -22.73 3.59 10.22
N GLN A 426 -22.15 4.56 9.53
CA GLN A 426 -22.79 5.18 8.36
C GLN A 426 -22.16 4.60 7.08
N TYR A 427 -22.70 3.46 6.68
CA TYR A 427 -22.79 2.93 5.32
C TYR A 427 -21.67 3.26 4.32
N ALA A 428 -20.72 2.32 4.17
CA ALA A 428 -20.00 2.14 2.91
C ALA A 428 -20.98 1.51 1.90
N SER A 429 -21.37 2.26 0.85
CA SER A 429 -22.13 1.68 -0.27
C SER A 429 -21.17 0.93 -1.18
N THR A 430 -21.06 -0.39 -1.00
CA THR A 430 -20.43 -1.25 -1.99
C THR A 430 -21.39 -1.47 -3.15
N ASP A 431 -21.23 -0.71 -4.25
CA ASP A 431 -21.80 -1.09 -5.54
C ASP A 431 -21.04 -2.32 -6.06
N ILE A 432 -21.58 -3.52 -5.83
CA ILE A 432 -21.04 -4.79 -6.32
C ILE A 432 -21.82 -5.17 -7.59
N PHE A 433 -21.14 -5.15 -8.74
CA PHE A 433 -21.66 -5.70 -10.00
C PHE A 433 -20.99 -7.06 -10.27
N TYR A 434 -21.80 -8.11 -10.38
CA TYR A 434 -21.38 -9.46 -10.77
C TYR A 434 -21.60 -9.69 -12.28
N ALA A 435 -20.61 -10.24 -12.99
CA ALA A 435 -20.84 -10.85 -14.31
C ALA A 435 -19.80 -11.93 -14.69
N THR A 436 -20.20 -13.19 -14.47
CA THR A 436 -20.03 -14.42 -15.29
C THR A 436 -18.70 -14.78 -15.99
N LYS A 437 -18.26 -16.01 -15.64
CA LYS A 437 -17.38 -16.99 -16.33
C LYS A 437 -15.91 -16.61 -16.50
N HIS A 438 -15.07 -17.30 -15.71
CA HIS A 438 -13.65 -17.01 -15.57
C HIS A 438 -12.76 -18.16 -16.04
N ARG A 439 -11.61 -17.82 -16.64
CA ARG A 439 -10.43 -18.70 -16.67
C ARG A 439 -9.93 -18.86 -15.23
N ALA A 440 -9.37 -20.02 -14.90
CA ALA A 440 -9.04 -20.44 -13.53
C ALA A 440 -8.11 -19.49 -12.73
N ASP A 441 -7.48 -18.51 -13.37
CA ASP A 441 -6.54 -17.55 -12.74
C ASP A 441 -7.02 -16.08 -12.78
N THR A 442 -8.21 -15.79 -13.31
CA THR A 442 -8.73 -14.41 -13.46
C THR A 442 -10.14 -14.28 -12.92
N ILE A 443 -10.32 -13.70 -11.74
CA ILE A 443 -11.64 -13.44 -11.15
C ILE A 443 -12.02 -12.01 -11.48
N ASP A 444 -13.13 -11.83 -12.19
CA ASP A 444 -13.55 -10.53 -12.73
C ASP A 444 -12.42 -9.78 -13.48
N GLY A 445 -11.54 -10.49 -14.21
CA GLY A 445 -10.42 -9.85 -14.91
C GLY A 445 -9.27 -9.37 -14.00
N ILE A 446 -9.33 -9.69 -12.71
CA ILE A 446 -8.21 -9.55 -11.76
C ILE A 446 -7.41 -10.84 -11.78
N ARG A 447 -6.12 -10.76 -12.07
CA ARG A 447 -5.22 -11.91 -11.97
C ARG A 447 -4.97 -12.22 -10.51
N ILE A 448 -5.22 -13.44 -10.07
CA ILE A 448 -4.93 -13.88 -8.70
C ILE A 448 -3.93 -15.03 -8.78
N LEU A 449 -2.80 -14.88 -8.09
CA LEU A 449 -1.84 -15.98 -7.94
C LEU A 449 -2.46 -17.08 -7.08
N ARG A 450 -1.99 -18.31 -7.25
CA ARG A 450 -2.47 -19.47 -6.49
C ARG A 450 -1.34 -20.08 -5.71
N ASP A 451 -1.55 -20.19 -4.40
CA ASP A 451 -0.64 -20.88 -3.49
C ASP A 451 -0.59 -22.38 -3.80
N ASN A 452 0.56 -23.02 -3.56
CA ASN A 452 0.66 -24.47 -3.66
C ASN A 452 0.27 -25.13 -2.34
N LEU A 453 -0.92 -25.74 -2.32
CA LEU A 453 -1.45 -26.44 -1.16
C LEU A 453 -1.11 -27.95 -1.11
N GLU A 454 -0.40 -28.51 -2.09
CA GLU A 454 0.02 -29.92 -2.06
C GLU A 454 0.81 -30.30 -0.78
N PRO A 455 1.69 -29.44 -0.23
CA PRO A 455 2.41 -29.76 1.01
C PRO A 455 1.55 -29.71 2.29
N PHE A 456 0.26 -29.36 2.18
CA PHE A 456 -0.64 -29.20 3.32
C PHE A 456 -1.32 -30.53 3.62
N GLU A 457 -1.43 -30.86 4.91
CA GLU A 457 -2.37 -31.89 5.34
C GLU A 457 -3.79 -31.36 5.11
N SER A 458 -4.64 -32.16 4.46
CA SER A 458 -5.96 -31.66 4.08
C SER A 458 -7.06 -32.72 4.11
N VAL A 459 -8.24 -32.32 4.57
CA VAL A 459 -9.42 -33.16 4.65
C VAL A 459 -10.57 -32.47 3.90
N PRO A 460 -11.23 -33.13 2.94
CA PRO A 460 -12.39 -32.56 2.26
C PRO A 460 -13.59 -32.48 3.20
N LEU A 461 -14.39 -31.42 3.05
CA LEU A 461 -15.69 -31.31 3.68
C LEU A 461 -16.68 -32.24 2.95
N ASN A 462 -16.77 -33.48 3.43
CA ASN A 462 -17.69 -34.49 2.92
C ASN A 462 -19.05 -34.37 3.63
N GLY A 463 -20.09 -33.98 2.90
CA GLY A 463 -21.43 -33.80 3.44
C GLY A 463 -21.62 -32.45 4.13
N THR A 464 -22.52 -32.39 5.12
CA THR A 464 -22.97 -31.13 5.75
C THR A 464 -22.25 -30.76 7.03
N SER A 465 -21.30 -31.56 7.50
CA SER A 465 -20.60 -31.30 8.76
C SER A 465 -19.22 -31.93 8.83
N MET A 466 -18.32 -31.28 9.55
CA MET A 466 -16.99 -31.77 9.90
C MET A 466 -16.72 -31.43 11.36
N ASN A 467 -16.22 -32.40 12.13
CA ASN A 467 -15.70 -32.17 13.48
C ASN A 467 -14.42 -32.98 13.61
N GLU A 468 -13.29 -32.40 13.19
CA GLU A 468 -12.03 -33.12 12.98
C GLU A 468 -10.85 -32.33 13.53
N THR A 469 -9.88 -33.03 14.11
CA THR A 469 -8.56 -32.49 14.45
C THR A 469 -7.57 -32.93 13.38
N ILE A 470 -6.97 -31.97 12.67
CA ILE A 470 -6.00 -32.24 11.60
C ILE A 470 -4.63 -31.79 12.10
N CYS A 471 -3.64 -32.67 12.00
CA CYS A 471 -2.29 -32.43 12.50
C CYS A 471 -1.24 -32.62 11.40
N ILE A 472 -0.22 -31.77 11.41
CA ILE A 472 1.03 -31.96 10.66
C ILE A 472 2.20 -31.89 11.63
N GLY A 473 2.83 -33.04 11.88
CA GLY A 473 3.76 -33.20 12.99
C GLY A 473 3.09 -32.91 14.34
N THR A 474 3.61 -31.93 15.08
CA THR A 474 3.09 -31.52 16.40
C THR A 474 2.08 -30.37 16.35
N PHE A 475 1.83 -29.79 15.18
CA PHE A 475 0.89 -28.68 15.02
C PHE A 475 -0.47 -29.23 14.59
N CYS A 476 -1.49 -28.98 15.41
CA CYS A 476 -2.85 -29.46 15.21
C CYS A 476 -3.84 -28.30 15.20
N CYS A 477 -4.88 -28.43 14.38
CA CYS A 477 -6.00 -27.51 14.33
C CYS A 477 -7.30 -28.30 14.45
N ASP A 478 -8.25 -27.81 15.24
CA ASP A 478 -9.58 -28.40 15.34
C ASP A 478 -10.55 -27.60 14.47
N PHE A 479 -11.39 -28.32 13.74
CA PHE A 479 -12.39 -27.77 12.82
C PHE A 479 -13.77 -28.24 13.23
N ASP A 480 -14.67 -27.32 13.53
CA ASP A 480 -16.10 -27.57 13.74
C ASP A 480 -16.90 -26.81 12.68
N VAL A 481 -17.38 -27.53 11.68
CA VAL A 481 -18.04 -27.00 10.48
C VAL A 481 -19.42 -27.61 10.35
N ARG A 482 -20.41 -26.78 10.06
CA ARG A 482 -21.77 -27.19 9.70
C ARG A 482 -22.32 -26.34 8.58
N THR A 483 -22.88 -26.98 7.55
CA THR A 483 -23.41 -26.33 6.35
C THR A 483 -24.85 -26.79 6.04
N THR A 484 -25.50 -26.11 5.10
CA THR A 484 -26.89 -26.41 4.68
C THR A 484 -27.02 -27.42 3.54
N HIS A 485 -25.97 -27.65 2.72
CA HIS A 485 -26.10 -28.33 1.43
C HIS A 485 -25.48 -29.75 1.42
N LEU A 486 -26.24 -30.73 0.91
CA LEU A 486 -25.89 -32.16 0.87
C LEU A 486 -25.23 -32.63 -0.44
N GLU A 487 -25.37 -31.90 -1.57
CA GLU A 487 -24.78 -32.36 -2.83
C GLU A 487 -23.34 -31.88 -3.08
N SER A 488 -22.62 -32.75 -3.77
CA SER A 488 -21.20 -32.85 -4.13
C SER A 488 -20.58 -31.72 -4.98
N SER A 489 -21.15 -30.51 -4.99
CA SER A 489 -20.68 -29.42 -5.88
C SER A 489 -19.88 -28.32 -5.19
N SER A 490 -19.75 -28.32 -3.87
CA SER A 490 -18.93 -27.36 -3.15
C SER A 490 -17.66 -27.99 -2.60
N ASN A 491 -16.57 -27.91 -3.37
CA ASN A 491 -15.29 -28.43 -2.93
C ASN A 491 -14.69 -27.48 -1.91
N TYR A 492 -14.90 -27.75 -0.62
CA TYR A 492 -14.15 -27.12 0.47
C TYR A 492 -13.22 -28.15 1.10
N ARG A 493 -12.04 -27.70 1.51
CA ARG A 493 -11.08 -28.52 2.25
C ARG A 493 -10.60 -27.77 3.48
N ALA A 494 -10.57 -28.46 4.61
CA ALA A 494 -9.78 -28.04 5.74
C ALA A 494 -8.32 -28.35 5.42
N VAL A 495 -7.43 -27.38 5.64
CA VAL A 495 -6.00 -27.47 5.33
C VAL A 495 -5.19 -27.03 6.55
N VAL A 496 -4.13 -27.78 6.83
CA VAL A 496 -3.20 -27.52 7.93
C VAL A 496 -1.77 -27.60 7.40
N TYR A 497 -0.96 -26.60 7.76
CA TYR A 497 0.44 -26.55 7.37
C TYR A 497 1.32 -26.03 8.50
N ASN A 498 2.54 -26.57 8.56
CA ASN A 498 3.60 -26.15 9.46
C ASN A 498 4.93 -26.36 8.75
N GLY A 499 5.54 -25.29 8.24
CA GLY A 499 6.73 -25.45 7.41
C GLY A 499 7.29 -24.13 6.90
N ILE A 500 8.18 -24.23 5.91
CA ILE A 500 8.82 -23.09 5.28
C ILE A 500 8.14 -22.83 3.94
N ARG A 501 7.53 -21.65 3.80
CA ARG A 501 7.00 -21.14 2.53
C ARG A 501 8.08 -20.38 1.78
N LEU A 502 8.13 -20.55 0.46
CA LEU A 502 8.86 -19.66 -0.44
C LEU A 502 7.92 -18.54 -0.91
N TYR A 503 8.25 -17.29 -0.61
CA TYR A 503 7.60 -16.10 -1.14
C TYR A 503 8.35 -15.62 -2.39
N GLY A 504 7.63 -15.39 -3.47
CA GLY A 504 8.22 -15.11 -4.78
C GLY A 504 9.20 -16.23 -5.16
N THR A 505 10.44 -15.87 -5.49
CA THR A 505 11.48 -16.84 -5.84
C THR A 505 12.66 -16.88 -4.88
N GLU A 506 12.70 -16.01 -3.86
CA GLU A 506 13.93 -15.74 -3.10
C GLU A 506 13.77 -15.85 -1.57
N VAL A 507 12.58 -15.60 -1.02
CA VAL A 507 12.43 -15.42 0.44
C VAL A 507 11.74 -16.62 1.09
N LYS A 508 12.48 -17.33 1.95
CA LYS A 508 11.97 -18.50 2.69
C LYS A 508 11.59 -18.11 4.11
N ALA A 509 10.34 -18.35 4.49
CA ALA A 509 9.84 -17.95 5.80
C ALA A 509 8.90 -19.00 6.41
N ALA A 510 8.98 -19.17 7.73
CA ALA A 510 8.23 -20.18 8.48
C ALA A 510 6.78 -19.75 8.72
N ILE A 511 5.84 -20.58 8.30
CA ILE A 511 4.42 -20.34 8.47
C ILE A 511 3.74 -21.51 9.15
N ARG A 512 2.65 -21.21 9.84
CA ARG A 512 1.65 -22.20 10.23
C ARG A 512 0.28 -21.72 9.77
N VAL A 513 -0.54 -22.64 9.29
CA VAL A 513 -1.87 -22.30 8.74
C VAL A 513 -2.88 -23.32 9.21
N CYS A 514 -4.03 -22.84 9.66
CA CYS A 514 -5.26 -23.62 9.85
C CYS A 514 -6.36 -22.93 9.06
N ALA A 515 -6.92 -23.55 8.02
CA ALA A 515 -7.94 -22.87 7.23
C ALA A 515 -8.92 -23.82 6.57
N LEU A 516 -10.13 -23.33 6.32
CA LEU A 516 -11.04 -23.87 5.33
C LEU A 516 -10.90 -23.05 4.04
N THR A 517 -10.64 -23.73 2.91
CA THR A 517 -10.44 -23.10 1.60
C THR A 517 -11.30 -23.76 0.53
N GLN A 518 -11.72 -22.96 -0.45
CA GLN A 518 -12.48 -23.41 -1.60
C GLN A 518 -11.55 -24.01 -2.68
N CYS A 519 -12.06 -25.01 -3.38
CA CYS A 519 -11.39 -25.75 -4.43
C CYS A 519 -12.26 -25.84 -5.68
N SER A 520 -11.62 -26.04 -6.84
CA SER A 520 -12.35 -26.25 -8.10
C SER A 520 -12.78 -27.71 -8.29
N ASN A 521 -12.08 -28.66 -7.66
CA ASN A 521 -12.44 -30.08 -7.61
C ASN A 521 -11.97 -30.72 -6.29
N HIS A 522 -12.06 -32.05 -6.18
CA HIS A 522 -11.70 -32.78 -4.96
C HIS A 522 -10.17 -32.84 -4.69
N SER A 523 -9.33 -32.49 -5.66
CA SER A 523 -7.87 -32.50 -5.51
C SER A 523 -7.36 -31.28 -4.76
N THR A 524 -6.35 -31.48 -3.91
CA THR A 524 -5.70 -30.42 -3.13
C THR A 524 -5.03 -29.35 -4.00
N ILE A 525 -4.46 -29.73 -5.16
CA ILE A 525 -3.85 -28.79 -6.11
C ILE A 525 -4.87 -27.81 -6.72
N SER A 526 -6.16 -28.15 -6.65
CA SER A 526 -7.24 -27.37 -7.23
C SER A 526 -7.80 -26.31 -6.26
N CYS A 527 -7.28 -26.28 -5.03
CA CYS A 527 -7.70 -25.41 -3.94
C CYS A 527 -7.07 -24.02 -4.03
N GLY A 528 -7.63 -23.07 -3.26
CA GLY A 528 -7.25 -21.66 -3.36
C GLY A 528 -7.96 -20.92 -4.48
N VAL A 529 -9.09 -21.43 -4.97
CA VAL A 529 -9.95 -20.69 -5.89
C VAL A 529 -10.85 -19.76 -5.08
N VAL A 530 -11.28 -18.67 -5.70
CA VAL A 530 -12.24 -17.74 -5.13
C VAL A 530 -13.37 -17.58 -6.13
N GLN A 531 -14.53 -18.15 -5.80
CA GLN A 531 -15.70 -18.14 -6.68
C GLN A 531 -16.99 -18.17 -5.84
N PRO A 532 -18.11 -17.64 -6.36
CA PRO A 532 -19.40 -17.72 -5.67
C PRO A 532 -19.76 -19.15 -5.30
N SER A 533 -20.41 -19.31 -4.15
CA SER A 533 -20.83 -20.63 -3.66
C SER A 533 -22.24 -20.59 -3.10
N ASN A 534 -23.01 -21.64 -3.40
CA ASN A 534 -24.33 -21.86 -2.80
C ASN A 534 -24.25 -22.46 -1.38
N VAL A 535 -23.04 -22.72 -0.85
CA VAL A 535 -22.88 -23.21 0.52
C VAL A 535 -23.13 -22.10 1.51
N THR A 536 -24.04 -22.35 2.44
CA THR A 536 -24.17 -21.54 3.65
C THR A 536 -23.55 -22.28 4.81
N PHE A 537 -22.56 -21.67 5.45
CA PHE A 537 -21.95 -22.12 6.69
C PHE A 537 -22.81 -21.65 7.86
N LEU A 538 -23.46 -22.59 8.53
CA LEU A 538 -24.28 -22.35 9.74
C LEU A 538 -23.40 -22.21 10.98
N ARG A 539 -22.29 -22.96 11.00
CA ARG A 539 -21.27 -22.92 12.04
C ARG A 539 -19.93 -23.18 11.38
N LEU A 540 -18.94 -22.39 11.74
CA LEU A 540 -17.55 -22.62 11.35
C LEU A 540 -16.67 -22.09 12.48
N THR A 541 -15.92 -22.98 13.10
CA THR A 541 -14.98 -22.66 14.16
C THR A 541 -13.68 -23.39 13.88
N ILE A 542 -12.58 -22.64 13.93
CA ILE A 542 -11.22 -23.15 13.77
C ILE A 542 -10.44 -22.78 15.02
N THR A 543 -9.87 -23.78 15.69
CA THR A 543 -9.00 -23.58 16.85
C THR A 543 -7.59 -24.06 16.57
N ALA A 544 -6.61 -23.32 17.08
CA ALA A 544 -5.20 -23.68 16.99
C ALA A 544 -4.50 -23.43 18.33
N LYS A 545 -3.51 -24.26 18.64
CA LYS A 545 -2.65 -24.09 19.83
C LYS A 545 -1.23 -23.84 19.38
N LEU A 546 -0.63 -22.79 19.90
CA LEU A 546 0.74 -22.37 19.62
C LEU A 546 1.49 -22.18 20.94
N ALA A 547 2.82 -22.34 20.91
CA ALA A 547 3.63 -21.87 22.03
C ALA A 547 3.47 -20.35 22.14
N ASP A 548 3.22 -19.84 23.34
CA ASP A 548 3.15 -18.41 23.55
C ASP A 548 4.53 -17.77 23.28
N SER A 549 4.57 -16.82 22.36
CA SER A 549 5.83 -16.24 21.90
C SER A 549 5.60 -14.83 21.32
N PRO A 550 6.35 -13.82 21.80
CA PRO A 550 6.23 -12.45 21.30
C PRO A 550 6.75 -12.29 19.86
N VAL A 551 7.38 -13.34 19.30
CA VAL A 551 7.88 -13.38 17.91
C VAL A 551 6.98 -14.22 16.98
N ILE A 552 5.69 -14.32 17.32
CA ILE A 552 4.65 -14.86 16.43
C ILE A 552 3.68 -13.74 16.04
N LEU A 553 3.27 -13.75 14.78
CA LEU A 553 2.15 -12.97 14.27
C LEU A 553 1.08 -13.95 13.81
N ALA A 554 -0.05 -14.00 14.51
CA ALA A 554 -1.20 -14.80 14.15
C ALA A 554 -2.32 -13.88 13.66
N MET A 555 -2.73 -14.04 12.41
CA MET A 555 -3.72 -13.19 11.76
C MET A 555 -4.95 -14.00 11.37
N PRO A 556 -6.17 -13.48 11.61
CA PRO A 556 -7.35 -14.02 10.94
C PRO A 556 -7.21 -13.79 9.43
N THR A 557 -7.51 -14.81 8.63
CA THR A 557 -7.51 -14.75 7.17
C THR A 557 -8.88 -15.17 6.66
N VAL A 558 -9.67 -14.17 6.25
CA VAL A 558 -11.08 -14.33 5.86
C VAL A 558 -11.30 -13.66 4.52
N LEU A 559 -12.00 -14.35 3.62
CA LEU A 559 -12.20 -13.88 2.25
C LEU A 559 -13.54 -14.39 1.72
N ASN A 560 -14.32 -13.51 1.11
CA ASN A 560 -15.52 -13.88 0.37
C ASN A 560 -15.23 -14.06 -1.13
N SER A 561 -16.24 -14.50 -1.89
CA SER A 561 -16.16 -14.68 -3.33
C SER A 561 -15.91 -13.39 -4.13
N SER A 562 -16.14 -12.23 -3.52
CA SER A 562 -15.86 -10.89 -4.08
C SER A 562 -14.45 -10.38 -3.75
N LEU A 563 -13.56 -11.25 -3.24
CA LEU A 563 -12.17 -10.92 -2.88
C LEU A 563 -12.06 -9.82 -1.80
N LEU A 564 -13.11 -9.67 -0.98
CA LEU A 564 -13.12 -8.77 0.16
C LEU A 564 -13.17 -9.56 1.48
N PRO A 565 -12.51 -9.08 2.53
CA PRO A 565 -12.78 -9.56 3.87
C PRO A 565 -14.21 -9.19 4.29
N PHE A 566 -14.74 -9.93 5.27
CA PHE A 566 -16.02 -9.67 5.93
C PHE A 566 -15.80 -9.68 7.45
N GLU A 567 -16.78 -9.29 8.24
CA GLU A 567 -16.58 -8.99 9.68
C GLU A 567 -17.46 -9.85 10.62
N GLN A 568 -18.26 -10.77 10.07
CA GLN A 568 -19.23 -11.55 10.84
C GLN A 568 -18.61 -12.78 11.53
N TRP A 569 -17.57 -12.54 12.33
CA TRP A 569 -16.81 -13.55 13.06
C TRP A 569 -16.21 -12.97 14.34
N THR A 570 -15.70 -13.84 15.19
CA THR A 570 -14.93 -13.51 16.40
C THR A 570 -13.57 -14.17 16.33
N TYR A 571 -12.55 -13.45 16.78
CA TYR A 571 -11.17 -13.94 16.89
C TYR A 571 -10.67 -13.68 18.30
N ASN A 572 -10.56 -14.77 19.05
CA ASN A 572 -10.18 -14.76 20.45
C ASN A 572 -8.81 -15.40 20.63
N GLU A 573 -7.99 -14.72 21.42
CA GLU A 573 -6.64 -15.14 21.78
C GLU A 573 -6.60 -15.21 23.30
N HIS A 574 -6.27 -16.38 23.84
CA HIS A 574 -6.12 -16.53 25.28
C HIS A 574 -4.91 -17.40 25.58
N ILE A 575 -4.17 -17.02 26.61
CA ILE A 575 -3.01 -17.79 27.08
C ILE A 575 -3.51 -18.71 28.19
N ALA A 576 -3.34 -20.01 28.00
CA ALA A 576 -3.61 -21.03 29.00
C ALA A 576 -2.49 -22.07 28.95
N GLU A 577 -1.99 -22.50 30.11
CA GLU A 577 -0.96 -23.55 30.21
C GLU A 577 0.32 -23.26 29.38
N ASN A 578 0.74 -21.98 29.30
CA ASN A 578 1.85 -21.50 28.46
C ASN A 578 1.66 -21.71 26.94
N LEU A 579 0.43 -21.98 26.51
CA LEU A 579 0.05 -22.04 25.11
C LEU A 579 -0.88 -20.87 24.78
N MET A 580 -0.65 -20.27 23.63
CA MET A 580 -1.58 -19.34 23.00
C MET A 580 -2.65 -20.16 22.27
N HIS A 581 -3.88 -20.05 22.75
CA HIS A 581 -5.05 -20.63 22.13
C HIS A 581 -5.72 -19.59 21.24
N LEU A 582 -5.79 -19.92 19.96
CA LEU A 582 -6.44 -19.10 18.94
C LEU A 582 -7.77 -19.72 18.58
N THR A 583 -8.83 -18.92 18.53
CA THR A 583 -10.16 -19.36 18.11
C THR A 583 -10.74 -18.36 17.14
N LEU A 584 -10.98 -18.79 15.91
CA LEU A 584 -11.71 -18.03 14.90
C LEU A 584 -13.07 -18.69 14.66
N ALA A 585 -14.17 -17.97 14.87
CA ALA A 585 -15.52 -18.51 14.77
C ALA A 585 -16.48 -17.56 14.05
N LEU A 586 -17.36 -18.09 13.20
CA LEU A 586 -18.46 -17.30 12.64
C LEU A 586 -19.48 -16.92 13.73
N ASN A 587 -20.00 -15.70 13.67
CA ASN A 587 -21.01 -15.21 14.62
C ASN A 587 -22.44 -15.38 14.10
N GLN A 588 -22.59 -15.61 12.80
CA GLN A 588 -23.87 -15.83 12.12
C GLN A 588 -23.64 -16.72 10.89
N SER A 589 -24.72 -17.20 10.31
CA SER A 589 -24.64 -17.94 9.06
C SER A 589 -24.07 -17.08 7.93
N THR A 590 -23.11 -17.63 7.18
CA THR A 590 -22.38 -16.92 6.12
C THR A 590 -22.33 -17.77 4.86
N ASN A 591 -22.62 -17.15 3.71
CA ASN A 591 -22.48 -17.71 2.38
C ASN A 591 -21.24 -17.15 1.68
N ASP A 592 -20.97 -17.60 0.44
CA ASP A 592 -19.95 -17.02 -0.43
C ASP A 592 -18.54 -16.94 0.20
N LEU A 593 -18.22 -17.85 1.10
CA LEU A 593 -16.93 -17.95 1.77
C LEU A 593 -15.92 -18.57 0.82
N ALA A 594 -14.79 -17.92 0.58
CA ALA A 594 -13.69 -18.47 -0.20
C ALA A 594 -12.58 -19.03 0.71
N THR A 595 -12.24 -18.25 1.75
CA THR A 595 -11.24 -18.64 2.76
C THR A 595 -11.72 -18.25 4.14
N PHE A 596 -11.47 -19.10 5.13
CA PHE A 596 -11.64 -18.79 6.54
C PHE A 596 -10.60 -19.55 7.36
N GLY A 597 -9.71 -18.84 8.04
CA GLY A 597 -8.62 -19.47 8.74
C GLY A 597 -7.74 -18.54 9.55
N ILE A 598 -6.68 -19.12 10.08
CA ILE A 598 -5.65 -18.46 10.88
C ILE A 598 -4.33 -18.63 10.14
N TYR A 599 -3.69 -17.52 9.81
CA TYR A 599 -2.38 -17.47 9.16
C TYR A 599 -1.33 -17.00 10.14
N VAL A 600 -0.30 -17.80 10.36
CA VAL A 600 0.70 -17.55 11.40
C VAL A 600 2.07 -17.41 10.78
N ARG A 601 2.79 -16.34 11.12
CA ARG A 601 4.22 -16.16 10.88
C ARG A 601 5.00 -16.47 12.16
N GLU A 602 5.99 -17.35 12.05
CA GLU A 602 6.86 -17.76 13.16
C GLU A 602 8.30 -17.33 12.86
N PHE A 603 8.63 -16.07 13.16
CA PHE A 603 9.88 -15.44 12.68
C PHE A 603 11.15 -16.14 13.18
N ALA A 604 11.12 -16.76 14.36
CA ALA A 604 12.25 -17.49 14.93
C ALA A 604 12.71 -18.69 14.09
N ARG A 605 11.86 -19.17 13.17
CA ARG A 605 12.15 -20.33 12.30
C ARG A 605 12.45 -19.95 10.85
N ASP A 606 12.56 -18.67 10.54
CA ASP A 606 12.92 -18.25 9.18
C ASP A 606 14.33 -18.76 8.82
N HIS A 607 14.47 -19.34 7.62
CA HIS A 607 15.63 -20.13 7.20
C HIS A 607 16.96 -19.35 7.18
N ASN A 608 16.91 -18.00 7.23
CA ASN A 608 18.07 -17.13 7.25
C ASN A 608 18.45 -16.60 8.65
N GLY A 609 17.94 -17.17 9.74
CA GLY A 609 18.61 -17.22 11.05
C GLY A 609 18.89 -15.91 11.81
N ASN A 610 18.67 -14.74 11.21
CA ASN A 610 18.71 -13.46 11.88
C ASN A 610 17.31 -12.86 11.76
N VAL A 611 16.52 -12.95 12.84
CA VAL A 611 15.57 -11.86 13.11
C VAL A 611 16.44 -10.62 13.03
N LYS A 612 16.22 -9.76 12.03
CA LYS A 612 16.95 -8.50 11.87
C LYS A 612 16.58 -7.62 13.07
N THR A 613 17.13 -7.92 14.23
CA THR A 613 16.89 -7.22 15.48
C THR A 613 17.67 -5.92 15.40
N VAL A 614 17.01 -4.80 15.69
CA VAL A 614 17.76 -3.56 15.96
C VAL A 614 18.61 -3.84 17.21
N PRO A 615 19.94 -3.65 17.17
CA PRO A 615 20.76 -3.90 18.34
C PRO A 615 20.32 -2.95 19.47
N SER A 616 20.16 -3.50 20.69
CA SER A 616 19.60 -2.83 21.88
C SER A 616 20.40 -1.64 22.46
N PHE A 617 21.17 -0.92 21.63
CA PHE A 617 22.08 0.13 22.10
C PHE A 617 21.41 1.43 22.57
N VAL A 618 20.08 1.57 22.47
CA VAL A 618 19.38 2.81 22.90
C VAL A 618 18.99 2.80 24.40
N ILE A 619 19.09 1.67 25.11
CA ILE A 619 18.70 1.60 26.54
C ILE A 619 19.82 2.06 27.50
N VAL A 620 21.08 2.16 27.05
CA VAL A 620 22.19 2.50 27.97
C VAL A 620 22.31 4.01 28.24
N LEU A 621 21.81 4.89 27.36
CA LEU A 621 21.89 6.35 27.55
C LEU A 621 20.82 6.92 28.50
N SER A 622 19.67 6.24 28.67
CA SER A 622 18.67 6.62 29.68
C SER A 622 19.10 6.19 31.10
N CYS A 623 19.80 5.07 31.25
CA CYS A 623 20.33 4.64 32.55
C CYS A 623 21.50 5.52 33.04
N LEU A 624 22.36 6.03 32.15
CA LEU A 624 23.45 6.94 32.52
C LEU A 624 22.96 8.34 32.92
N SER A 625 21.87 8.82 32.32
CA SER A 625 21.25 10.10 32.72
C SER A 625 20.51 9.99 34.05
N ILE A 626 19.89 8.84 34.36
CA ILE A 626 19.27 8.57 35.66
C ILE A 626 20.32 8.39 36.77
N LEU A 627 21.48 7.76 36.47
CA LEU A 627 22.58 7.65 37.43
C LEU A 627 23.23 9.02 37.73
N MET A 628 23.41 9.87 36.72
CA MET A 628 23.95 11.23 36.91
C MET A 628 22.99 12.14 37.69
N PHE A 629 21.68 12.01 37.49
CA PHE A 629 20.69 12.73 38.31
C PHE A 629 20.66 12.25 39.76
N SER A 630 20.85 10.95 40.00
CA SER A 630 20.90 10.39 41.35
C SER A 630 22.17 10.82 42.10
N LEU A 631 23.32 10.92 41.42
CA LEU A 631 24.58 11.41 42.02
C LEU A 631 24.55 12.92 42.33
N CYS A 632 23.81 13.74 41.56
CA CYS A 632 23.62 15.16 41.88
C CYS A 632 22.68 15.43 43.06
N LEU A 633 21.73 14.52 43.34
CA LEU A 633 20.83 14.64 44.49
C LEU A 633 21.48 14.24 45.82
N PHE A 634 22.45 13.32 45.80
CA PHE A 634 23.19 12.94 47.01
C PHE A 634 24.27 13.94 47.44
N ASN A 635 24.80 14.76 46.52
CA ASN A 635 25.80 15.79 46.87
C ASN A 635 25.21 17.13 47.38
N ASN A 636 23.88 17.28 47.43
CA ASN A 636 23.21 18.48 47.95
C ASN A 636 22.55 18.29 49.32
N LEU A 637 22.78 17.15 49.98
CA LEU A 637 22.28 16.87 51.34
C LEU A 637 23.35 16.93 52.44
N ASP A 638 24.61 17.19 52.07
CA ASP A 638 25.69 17.52 53.01
C ASP A 638 26.32 18.88 52.64
N SER A 639 25.60 19.98 52.90
CA SER A 639 26.15 21.33 53.12
C SER A 639 25.22 22.17 53.98
#